data_AF-A0A0B6AJY2-F1
#
_entry.id   AF-A0A0B6AJY2-F1
#
_cell.length_a   1.000
_cell.length_b   1.000
_cell.length_c   1.000
_cell.angle_alpha   90.00
_cell.angle_beta   90.00
_cell.angle_gamma   90.00
#
_symmetry.space_group_name_H-M   'P 1'
#
loop_
_entity.id
_entity.type
_entity.pdbx_description
1 polymer ?
#
loop_
_entity_poly.entity_id
_entity_poly.type
_entity_poly.pdbx_seq_one_letter_code
_entity_poly.pdbx_strand_id
1 'polypeptide(L)'
;METVLTEHLKKARRIFRILLVLGILAGALLLFAYISIFLYAKIAGPPPLNVSQTAVFYSANGKVLDEVHNGQKRYWVSLNQISPYVKDATLAVEDKRFYEHHGFDMHRIAGAVVADIKAMGKVQGASTITQQYARNLFLEHDKTWTRKLQEALYTIRLEMNYSKDQILEGYMNTIYYGHGAYGIEAAARLYFDKHAKNLTLSEASMLAGIPKGPSYYSPLIHQENAKKRQNIILSLMKEDGIITAKQATKALVTPLAFTKPAEKDPNKEDASYFMDAALAELKQDLGIDETMIYTNGLRVYTTLDEKMQRTAEEKMKDVISSSSDVQSAFVAMNPKNGQVKALIGGRDYEKSPFNRATQAIRQPGSTMKPFLYYAALKDGFTESTPMKSEETTFKLEDGVSTYTPSNYHNYYADAPITMAQAIALSDNIYAVKTHLFIGENRLIETAKTLGISSPLKKVPSLALGTSPVKVIDMVNAYGILANGGKEIRPTFIKRIETHDGEVVYQAPSEQKQVIDKRYAFLTTHLMTGMFNQKLNGYTTVTGKPISKYVSRPYAGKSGTTSTDSWMIGYSPQLVSGVWVGYDQGRTMDDVAEKGYAKKMWALFMEEALKGKKKEKFKAPSGLMSVNINPQNGKLASKSCPVQYKAYYLTGTQPKTYCTDHIDHAAKTKKKQHEAENKKFHWLPKWFD
;
A
#
# COMPACT_ATOMS: atom_id res chain seq x y z
N MET A 1 40.03 -67.95 -66.69
CA MET A 1 40.14 -66.76 -65.81
C MET A 1 38.96 -65.76 -66.00
N GLU A 2 38.21 -65.82 -67.11
CA GLU A 2 37.04 -64.93 -67.38
C GLU A 2 35.75 -65.23 -66.59
N THR A 3 35.55 -66.45 -66.09
CA THR A 3 34.32 -66.84 -65.36
C THR A 3 34.27 -66.39 -63.91
N VAL A 4 35.42 -66.08 -63.29
CA VAL A 4 35.49 -65.62 -61.89
C VAL A 4 35.22 -64.10 -61.80
N LEU A 5 35.60 -63.32 -62.83
CA LEU A 5 35.39 -61.87 -62.85
C LEU A 5 33.89 -61.48 -62.91
N THR A 6 33.05 -62.31 -63.54
CA THR A 6 31.61 -62.07 -63.74
C THR A 6 30.76 -62.33 -62.49
N GLU A 7 31.16 -63.27 -61.63
CA GLU A 7 30.55 -63.54 -60.31
C GLU A 7 30.75 -62.36 -59.34
N HIS A 8 31.99 -61.86 -59.24
CA HIS A 8 32.32 -60.70 -58.38
C HIS A 8 31.58 -59.43 -58.83
N LEU A 9 31.46 -59.19 -60.14
CA LEU A 9 30.70 -58.06 -60.70
C LEU A 9 29.19 -58.18 -60.43
N LYS A 10 28.61 -59.38 -60.50
CA LYS A 10 27.19 -59.61 -60.15
C LYS A 10 26.94 -59.38 -58.65
N LYS A 11 27.85 -59.84 -57.79
CA LYS A 11 27.77 -59.62 -56.33
C LYS A 11 27.93 -58.14 -55.97
N ALA A 12 28.86 -57.43 -56.61
CA ALA A 12 29.05 -55.99 -56.45
C ALA A 12 27.81 -55.19 -56.90
N ARG A 13 27.20 -55.51 -58.06
CA ARG A 13 25.93 -54.89 -58.51
C ARG A 13 24.77 -55.15 -57.56
N ARG A 14 24.70 -56.34 -56.95
CA ARG A 14 23.67 -56.68 -55.96
C ARG A 14 23.85 -55.88 -54.67
N ILE A 15 25.08 -55.77 -54.17
CA ILE A 15 25.41 -54.94 -53.00
C ILE A 15 25.12 -53.47 -53.28
N PHE A 16 25.49 -52.95 -54.45
CA PHE A 16 25.20 -51.58 -54.86
C PHE A 16 23.69 -51.29 -54.91
N ARG A 17 22.88 -52.19 -55.48
CA ARG A 17 21.41 -52.05 -55.48
C ARG A 17 20.82 -52.07 -54.08
N ILE A 18 21.31 -52.93 -53.19
CA ILE A 18 20.87 -52.97 -51.79
C ILE A 18 21.22 -51.66 -51.09
N LEU A 19 22.44 -51.15 -51.24
CA LEU A 19 22.85 -49.86 -50.69
C LEU A 19 22.05 -48.69 -51.26
N LEU A 20 21.71 -48.72 -52.56
CA LEU A 20 20.87 -47.71 -53.19
C LEU A 20 19.44 -47.73 -52.64
N VAL A 21 18.82 -48.91 -52.50
CA VAL A 21 17.47 -49.05 -51.94
C VAL A 21 17.45 -48.64 -50.46
N LEU A 22 18.46 -49.03 -49.68
CA LEU A 22 18.61 -48.58 -48.29
C LEU A 22 18.81 -47.06 -48.22
N GLY A 23 19.55 -46.47 -49.15
CA GLY A 23 19.73 -45.02 -49.25
C GLY A 23 18.42 -44.28 -49.58
N ILE A 24 17.62 -44.81 -50.52
CA ILE A 24 16.30 -44.24 -50.84
C ILE A 24 15.34 -44.37 -49.66
N LEU A 25 15.30 -45.54 -49.01
CA LEU A 25 14.48 -45.75 -47.81
C LEU A 25 14.89 -44.79 -46.69
N ALA A 26 16.19 -44.66 -46.41
CA ALA A 26 16.70 -43.71 -45.43
C ALA A 26 16.33 -42.26 -45.80
N GLY A 27 16.46 -41.88 -47.07
CA GLY A 27 16.07 -40.56 -47.57
C GLY A 27 14.57 -40.29 -47.40
N ALA A 28 13.72 -41.26 -47.72
CA ALA A 28 12.27 -41.16 -47.55
C ALA A 28 11.88 -41.05 -46.06
N LEU A 29 12.55 -41.79 -45.18
CA LEU A 29 12.33 -41.75 -43.73
C LEU A 29 12.76 -40.39 -43.14
N LEU A 30 13.89 -39.85 -43.59
CA LEU A 30 14.36 -38.50 -43.20
C LEU A 30 13.41 -37.42 -43.70
N LEU A 31 12.91 -37.54 -44.94
CA LEU A 31 11.93 -36.60 -45.49
C LEU A 31 10.59 -36.67 -44.74
N PHE A 32 10.12 -37.87 -44.41
CA PHE A 32 8.91 -38.06 -43.61
C PHE A 32 9.07 -37.48 -42.20
N ALA A 33 10.21 -37.72 -41.55
CA ALA A 33 10.52 -37.13 -40.25
C ALA A 33 10.58 -35.59 -40.32
N TYR A 34 11.22 -35.03 -41.36
CA TYR A 34 11.26 -33.60 -41.62
C TYR A 34 9.84 -33.02 -41.76
N ILE A 35 9.02 -33.57 -42.66
CA ILE A 35 7.63 -33.12 -42.87
C ILE A 35 6.82 -33.24 -41.58
N SER A 36 6.97 -34.34 -40.83
CA SER A 36 6.24 -34.57 -39.58
C SER A 36 6.57 -33.54 -38.49
N ILE A 37 7.84 -33.13 -38.36
CA ILE A 37 8.27 -32.11 -37.40
C ILE A 37 7.65 -30.75 -37.74
N PHE A 38 7.66 -30.35 -39.01
CA PHE A 38 7.05 -29.09 -39.45
C PHE A 38 5.52 -29.10 -39.31
N LEU A 39 4.88 -30.24 -39.63
CA LEU A 39 3.44 -30.41 -39.46
C LEU A 39 3.05 -30.35 -37.99
N TYR A 40 3.81 -31.01 -37.11
CA TYR A 40 3.63 -30.92 -35.65
C TYR A 40 3.79 -29.48 -35.16
N ALA A 41 4.85 -28.79 -35.57
CA ALA A 41 5.09 -27.39 -35.18
C ALA A 41 3.95 -26.45 -35.60
N LYS A 42 3.35 -26.69 -36.77
CA LYS A 42 2.19 -25.95 -37.27
C LYS A 42 0.91 -26.27 -36.49
N ILE A 43 0.65 -27.55 -36.19
CA ILE A 43 -0.54 -27.98 -35.44
C ILE A 43 -0.46 -27.51 -33.98
N ALA A 44 0.71 -27.58 -33.35
CA ALA A 44 0.93 -27.19 -31.96
C ALA A 44 0.82 -25.67 -31.73
N GLY A 45 0.79 -24.86 -32.79
CA GLY A 45 0.64 -23.41 -32.71
C GLY A 45 1.82 -22.68 -32.03
N PRO A 46 1.69 -21.35 -31.85
CA PRO A 46 2.72 -20.52 -31.24
C PRO A 46 3.03 -20.98 -29.81
N PRO A 47 4.30 -21.22 -29.46
CA PRO A 47 4.66 -21.48 -28.07
C PRO A 47 4.45 -20.20 -27.23
N PRO A 48 3.96 -20.30 -25.98
CA PRO A 48 3.72 -19.14 -25.13
C PRO A 48 5.03 -18.45 -24.77
N LEU A 49 5.10 -17.13 -24.89
CA LEU A 49 6.31 -16.34 -24.56
C LEU A 49 6.31 -15.83 -23.10
N ASN A 50 5.43 -16.36 -22.26
CA ASN A 50 5.23 -15.88 -20.89
C ASN A 50 6.52 -16.08 -20.08
N VAL A 51 7.08 -14.98 -19.60
CA VAL A 51 8.27 -14.98 -18.74
C VAL A 51 7.99 -14.22 -17.48
N SER A 52 8.64 -14.59 -16.38
CA SER A 52 8.48 -13.87 -15.12
C SER A 52 8.81 -12.38 -15.28
N GLN A 53 7.86 -11.49 -15.02
CA GLN A 53 8.04 -10.05 -15.06
C GLN A 53 7.86 -9.46 -13.66
N THR A 54 8.61 -8.40 -13.36
CA THR A 54 8.53 -7.70 -12.07
C THR A 54 7.19 -6.94 -11.97
N ALA A 55 6.43 -7.16 -10.91
CA ALA A 55 5.29 -6.30 -10.58
C ALA A 55 5.78 -4.97 -9.99
N VAL A 56 5.20 -3.87 -10.45
CA VAL A 56 5.59 -2.51 -10.03
C VAL A 56 4.43 -1.87 -9.28
N PHE A 57 4.69 -1.45 -8.05
CA PHE A 57 3.74 -0.76 -7.20
C PHE A 57 3.95 0.74 -7.29
N TYR A 58 2.87 1.47 -7.54
CA TYR A 58 2.85 2.92 -7.67
C TYR A 58 2.12 3.56 -6.50
N SER A 59 2.59 4.73 -6.07
CA SER A 59 1.90 5.59 -5.11
C SER A 59 0.63 6.18 -5.72
N ALA A 60 -0.19 6.86 -4.90
CA ALA A 60 -1.36 7.57 -5.39
C ALA A 60 -1.03 8.65 -6.44
N ASN A 61 0.22 9.12 -6.48
CA ASN A 61 0.72 10.12 -7.43
C ASN A 61 1.46 9.50 -8.63
N GLY A 62 1.57 8.18 -8.71
CA GLY A 62 2.20 7.47 -9.83
C GLY A 62 3.72 7.29 -9.73
N LYS A 63 4.33 7.55 -8.57
CA LYS A 63 5.74 7.23 -8.33
C LYS A 63 5.88 5.76 -7.96
N VAL A 64 6.94 5.10 -8.42
CA VAL A 64 7.25 3.72 -8.02
C VAL A 64 7.59 3.69 -6.52
N LEU A 65 6.85 2.88 -5.77
CA LEU A 65 7.07 2.62 -4.35
C LEU A 65 7.98 1.40 -4.16
N ASP A 66 7.61 0.29 -4.80
CA ASP A 66 8.30 -0.97 -4.67
C ASP A 66 8.14 -1.84 -5.92
N GLU A 67 9.00 -2.84 -6.01
CA GLU A 67 9.07 -3.78 -7.12
C GLU A 67 9.18 -5.20 -6.59
N VAL A 68 8.20 -6.02 -6.94
CA VAL A 68 8.05 -7.38 -6.41
C VAL A 68 8.45 -8.40 -7.46
N HIS A 69 9.41 -9.27 -7.13
CA HIS A 69 9.99 -10.24 -8.07
C HIS A 69 10.46 -11.54 -7.38
N ASN A 70 10.43 -12.67 -8.09
CA ASN A 70 10.90 -13.99 -7.60
C ASN A 70 12.37 -14.25 -7.93
N GLY A 71 13.27 -13.34 -7.50
CA GLY A 71 14.72 -13.45 -7.76
C GLY A 71 15.16 -13.14 -9.21
N GLN A 72 14.23 -12.92 -10.14
CA GLN A 72 14.49 -12.43 -11.50
C GLN A 72 13.91 -11.03 -11.68
N LYS A 73 14.75 -10.00 -11.82
CA LYS A 73 14.31 -8.65 -12.20
C LYS A 73 14.19 -8.58 -13.71
N ARG A 74 12.97 -8.38 -14.21
CA ARG A 74 12.70 -8.25 -15.66
C ARG A 74 11.66 -7.17 -15.90
N TYR A 75 11.97 -6.27 -16.83
CA TYR A 75 11.02 -5.27 -17.35
C TYR A 75 10.95 -5.44 -18.86
N TRP A 76 9.75 -5.66 -19.39
CA TRP A 76 9.56 -5.81 -20.83
C TRP A 76 9.57 -4.44 -21.51
N VAL A 77 10.42 -4.27 -22.51
CA VAL A 77 10.44 -3.09 -23.39
C VAL A 77 10.34 -3.53 -24.84
N SER A 78 9.58 -2.77 -25.63
CA SER A 78 9.47 -3.02 -27.07
C SER A 78 10.79 -2.75 -27.79
N LEU A 79 11.04 -3.42 -28.91
CA LEU A 79 12.30 -3.34 -29.66
C LEU A 79 12.65 -1.92 -30.13
N ASN A 80 11.65 -1.06 -30.32
CA ASN A 80 11.82 0.35 -30.66
C ASN A 80 12.21 1.24 -29.45
N GLN A 81 12.04 0.74 -28.23
CA GLN A 81 12.50 1.35 -26.98
C GLN A 81 13.88 0.84 -26.55
N ILE A 82 14.54 0.02 -27.37
CA ILE A 82 15.91 -0.43 -27.17
C ILE A 82 16.85 0.37 -28.07
N SER A 83 17.97 0.86 -27.52
CA SER A 83 18.99 1.59 -28.29
C SER A 83 19.47 0.78 -29.50
N PRO A 84 19.56 1.39 -30.71
CA PRO A 84 20.08 0.72 -31.90
C PRO A 84 21.45 0.09 -31.68
N TYR A 85 22.33 0.76 -30.92
CA TYR A 85 23.66 0.25 -30.61
C TYR A 85 23.63 -1.08 -29.85
N VAL A 86 22.61 -1.31 -29.01
CA VAL A 86 22.48 -2.59 -28.31
C VAL A 86 22.06 -3.68 -29.29
N LYS A 87 21.09 -3.39 -30.18
CA LYS A 87 20.65 -4.33 -31.21
C LYS A 87 21.83 -4.73 -32.09
N ASP A 88 22.55 -3.75 -32.60
CA ASP A 88 23.68 -3.96 -33.49
C ASP A 88 24.83 -4.70 -32.80
N ALA A 89 25.19 -4.32 -31.57
CA ALA A 89 26.25 -5.00 -30.81
C ALA A 89 25.88 -6.46 -30.49
N THR A 90 24.61 -6.72 -30.17
CA THR A 90 24.10 -8.07 -29.88
C THR A 90 24.14 -8.93 -31.13
N LEU A 91 23.66 -8.41 -32.27
CA LEU A 91 23.68 -9.13 -33.54
C LEU A 91 25.12 -9.41 -33.99
N ALA A 92 26.01 -8.42 -33.95
CA ALA A 92 27.40 -8.57 -34.37
C ALA A 92 28.14 -9.68 -33.59
N VAL A 93 27.87 -9.83 -32.29
CA VAL A 93 28.58 -10.79 -31.44
C VAL A 93 27.88 -12.14 -31.30
N GLU A 94 26.55 -12.18 -31.24
CA GLU A 94 25.79 -13.40 -30.99
C GLU A 94 25.32 -14.06 -32.28
N ASP A 95 24.92 -13.30 -33.30
CA ASP A 95 24.32 -13.85 -34.52
C ASP A 95 24.26 -12.85 -35.70
N LYS A 96 25.38 -12.67 -36.39
CA LYS A 96 25.55 -11.67 -37.46
C LYS A 96 24.53 -11.79 -38.60
N ARG A 97 24.11 -13.02 -38.92
CA ARG A 97 23.17 -13.33 -40.02
C ARG A 97 21.77 -13.65 -39.53
N PHE A 98 21.41 -13.17 -38.33
CA PHE A 98 20.13 -13.46 -37.69
C PHE A 98 18.91 -13.28 -38.62
N TYR A 99 18.91 -12.23 -39.43
CA TYR A 99 17.81 -11.92 -40.37
C TYR A 99 17.86 -12.73 -41.67
N GLU A 100 18.97 -13.42 -41.96
CA GLU A 100 19.16 -14.18 -43.21
C GLU A 100 18.78 -15.66 -43.08
N HIS A 101 18.84 -16.22 -41.86
CA HIS A 101 18.53 -17.64 -41.62
C HIS A 101 17.21 -17.84 -40.88
N HIS A 102 16.66 -19.06 -40.87
CA HIS A 102 15.44 -19.42 -40.14
C HIS A 102 15.76 -20.29 -38.93
N GLY A 103 16.32 -19.68 -37.88
CA GLY A 103 16.68 -20.33 -36.61
C GLY A 103 17.98 -21.13 -36.60
N PHE A 104 18.49 -21.60 -37.74
CA PHE A 104 19.76 -22.34 -37.82
C PHE A 104 20.67 -21.75 -38.89
N ASP A 105 21.86 -21.31 -38.50
CA ASP A 105 22.88 -20.83 -39.43
C ASP A 105 23.77 -22.00 -39.88
N MET A 106 23.49 -22.54 -41.07
CA MET A 106 24.21 -23.70 -41.63
C MET A 106 25.70 -23.41 -41.89
N HIS A 107 26.03 -22.18 -42.28
CA HIS A 107 27.41 -21.78 -42.51
C HIS A 107 28.19 -21.73 -41.19
N ARG A 108 27.57 -21.22 -40.11
CA ARG A 108 28.18 -21.20 -38.77
C ARG A 108 28.31 -22.60 -38.19
N ILE A 109 27.33 -23.48 -38.41
CA ILE A 109 27.40 -24.89 -37.99
C ILE A 109 28.54 -25.60 -38.70
N ALA A 110 28.63 -25.49 -40.02
CA ALA A 110 29.72 -26.10 -40.80
C ALA A 110 31.09 -25.57 -40.36
N GLY A 111 31.22 -24.25 -40.15
CA GLY A 111 32.44 -23.63 -39.65
C GLY A 111 32.86 -24.13 -38.26
N ALA A 112 31.90 -24.26 -37.33
CA ALA A 112 32.16 -24.77 -35.99
C ALA A 112 32.59 -26.25 -36.01
N VAL A 113 31.98 -27.09 -36.85
CA VAL A 113 32.38 -28.50 -37.02
C VAL A 113 33.82 -28.60 -37.50
N VAL A 114 34.21 -27.80 -38.49
CA VAL A 114 35.60 -27.78 -38.99
C VAL A 114 36.57 -27.31 -37.90
N ALA A 115 36.21 -26.29 -37.13
CA ALA A 115 37.03 -25.79 -36.04
C ALA A 115 37.19 -26.81 -34.90
N ASP A 116 36.10 -27.46 -34.49
CA ASP A 116 36.11 -28.45 -33.42
C ASP A 116 36.91 -29.71 -33.80
N ILE A 117 36.84 -30.14 -35.06
CA ILE A 117 37.69 -31.24 -35.59
C ILE A 117 39.17 -30.85 -35.54
N LYS A 118 39.51 -29.63 -35.99
CA LYS A 118 40.90 -29.15 -35.98
C LYS A 118 41.47 -29.01 -34.56
N ALA A 119 40.64 -28.63 -33.60
CA ALA A 119 41.04 -28.44 -32.21
C ALA A 119 40.93 -29.70 -31.34
N MET A 120 40.48 -30.84 -31.90
CA MET A 120 40.18 -32.08 -31.16
C MET A 120 39.33 -31.85 -29.89
N GLY A 121 38.40 -30.90 -29.96
CA GLY A 121 37.61 -30.47 -28.82
C GLY A 121 36.57 -29.42 -29.20
N LYS A 122 35.60 -29.19 -28.32
CA LYS A 122 34.53 -28.21 -28.55
C LYS A 122 35.02 -26.80 -28.22
N VAL A 123 35.38 -26.03 -29.24
CA VAL A 123 36.01 -24.71 -29.09
C VAL A 123 35.11 -23.58 -29.59
N GLN A 124 34.22 -23.84 -30.55
CA GLN A 124 33.37 -22.81 -31.16
C GLN A 124 31.86 -23.08 -30.99
N GLY A 125 31.11 -22.04 -30.61
CA GLY A 125 29.66 -22.12 -30.46
C GLY A 125 28.92 -21.86 -31.76
N ALA A 126 28.06 -22.80 -32.18
CA ALA A 126 27.24 -22.69 -33.39
C ALA A 126 25.79 -22.19 -33.14
N SER A 127 25.43 -21.82 -31.91
CA SER A 127 24.04 -21.50 -31.57
C SER A 127 23.63 -20.09 -32.00
N THR A 128 22.47 -19.98 -32.65
CA THR A 128 21.83 -18.73 -33.10
C THR A 128 21.05 -18.03 -31.97
N ILE A 129 20.62 -16.79 -32.17
CA ILE A 129 19.78 -16.06 -31.20
C ILE A 129 18.48 -16.83 -30.92
N THR A 130 17.81 -17.34 -31.95
CA THR A 130 16.56 -18.09 -31.78
C THR A 130 16.77 -19.36 -30.95
N GLN A 131 17.86 -20.09 -31.16
CA GLN A 131 18.20 -21.28 -30.37
C GLN A 131 18.47 -20.91 -28.91
N GLN A 132 19.20 -19.82 -28.68
CA GLN A 132 19.45 -19.32 -27.33
C GLN A 132 18.16 -18.85 -26.65
N TYR A 133 17.26 -18.20 -27.39
CA TYR A 133 15.96 -17.75 -26.89
C TYR A 133 15.07 -18.94 -26.50
N ALA A 134 14.95 -19.95 -27.38
CA ALA A 134 14.24 -21.19 -27.09
C ALA A 134 14.77 -21.88 -25.83
N ARG A 135 16.09 -21.93 -25.68
CA ARG A 135 16.75 -22.49 -24.49
C ARG A 135 16.38 -21.73 -23.23
N ASN A 136 16.42 -20.41 -23.26
CA ASN A 136 16.17 -19.58 -22.08
C ASN A 136 14.69 -19.56 -21.66
N LEU A 137 13.77 -19.76 -22.60
CA LEU A 137 12.32 -19.77 -22.35
C LEU A 137 11.80 -21.09 -21.81
N PHE A 138 12.18 -22.21 -22.43
CA PHE A 138 11.42 -23.46 -22.30
C PHE A 138 12.19 -24.61 -21.65
N LEU A 139 13.49 -24.45 -21.43
CA LEU A 139 14.35 -25.57 -21.06
C LEU A 139 15.13 -25.27 -19.78
N GLU A 140 15.15 -26.25 -18.89
CA GLU A 140 16.05 -26.26 -17.74
C GLU A 140 17.51 -26.43 -18.21
N HIS A 141 18.47 -26.03 -17.37
CA HIS A 141 19.89 -25.91 -17.76
C HIS A 141 20.64 -27.26 -17.94
N ASP A 142 19.95 -28.39 -17.92
CA ASP A 142 20.55 -29.73 -17.94
C ASP A 142 21.25 -30.07 -19.26
N LYS A 143 22.47 -30.60 -19.21
CA LYS A 143 23.25 -30.94 -20.43
C LYS A 143 22.88 -32.31 -21.01
N THR A 144 21.62 -32.52 -21.37
CA THR A 144 21.15 -33.77 -22.01
C THR A 144 21.00 -33.62 -23.52
N TRP A 145 21.18 -34.71 -24.26
CA TRP A 145 20.93 -34.77 -25.71
C TRP A 145 19.44 -34.55 -26.04
N THR A 146 18.55 -34.99 -25.14
CA THR A 146 17.10 -34.74 -25.21
C THR A 146 16.77 -33.26 -25.14
N ARG A 147 17.41 -32.49 -24.24
CA ARG A 147 17.27 -31.02 -24.19
C ARG A 147 17.65 -30.38 -25.52
N LYS A 148 18.73 -30.82 -26.16
CA LYS A 148 19.19 -30.21 -27.42
C LYS A 148 18.21 -30.47 -28.57
N LEU A 149 17.53 -31.61 -28.57
CA LEU A 149 16.44 -31.90 -29.53
C LEU A 149 15.21 -31.02 -29.27
N GLN A 150 14.84 -30.84 -27.99
CA GLN A 150 13.74 -29.93 -27.62
C GLN A 150 14.05 -28.47 -27.99
N GLU A 151 15.29 -28.02 -27.80
CA GLU A 151 15.76 -26.69 -28.23
C GLU A 151 15.57 -26.49 -29.74
N ALA A 152 15.93 -27.50 -30.54
CA ALA A 152 15.73 -27.46 -31.98
C ALA A 152 14.24 -27.39 -32.35
N LEU A 153 13.38 -28.17 -31.69
CA LEU A 153 11.93 -28.15 -31.92
C LEU A 153 11.31 -26.78 -31.58
N TYR A 154 11.65 -26.20 -30.43
CA TYR A 154 11.18 -24.87 -30.05
C TYR A 154 11.74 -23.77 -30.96
N THR A 155 12.98 -23.91 -31.45
CA THR A 155 13.56 -22.99 -32.44
C THR A 155 12.72 -22.96 -33.72
N ILE A 156 12.36 -24.13 -34.26
CA ILE A 156 11.49 -24.24 -35.44
C ILE A 156 10.12 -23.60 -35.14
N ARG A 157 9.52 -23.91 -33.98
CA ARG A 157 8.22 -23.35 -33.59
C ARG A 157 8.25 -21.83 -33.46
N LEU A 158 9.32 -21.25 -32.91
CA LEU A 158 9.46 -19.79 -32.80
C LEU A 158 9.54 -19.14 -34.18
N GLU A 159 10.41 -19.64 -35.06
CA GLU A 159 10.63 -19.09 -36.41
C GLU A 159 9.41 -19.22 -37.33
N MET A 160 8.56 -20.23 -37.10
CA MET A 160 7.33 -20.40 -37.88
C MET A 160 6.18 -19.49 -37.45
N ASN A 161 6.20 -19.01 -36.20
CA ASN A 161 5.04 -18.31 -35.61
C ASN A 161 5.33 -16.85 -35.24
N TYR A 162 6.60 -16.46 -35.13
CA TYR A 162 6.99 -15.10 -34.75
C TYR A 162 7.95 -14.50 -35.79
N SER A 163 7.81 -13.19 -36.00
CA SER A 163 8.76 -12.43 -36.84
C SER A 163 10.14 -12.34 -36.19
N LYS A 164 11.16 -12.04 -37.01
CA LYS A 164 12.54 -11.83 -36.53
C LYS A 164 12.64 -10.74 -35.47
N ASP A 165 11.89 -9.65 -35.63
CA ASP A 165 11.85 -8.57 -34.66
C ASP A 165 11.25 -9.02 -33.33
N GLN A 166 10.15 -9.80 -33.36
CA GLN A 166 9.56 -10.36 -32.13
C GLN A 166 10.50 -11.34 -31.42
N ILE A 167 11.23 -12.17 -32.18
CA ILE A 167 12.21 -13.10 -31.62
C ILE A 167 13.38 -12.33 -30.99
N LEU A 168 13.88 -11.29 -31.65
CA LEU A 168 14.96 -10.45 -31.11
C LEU A 168 14.50 -9.67 -29.88
N GLU A 169 13.30 -9.08 -29.90
CA GLU A 169 12.69 -8.42 -28.75
C GLU A 169 12.58 -9.37 -27.56
N GLY A 170 12.03 -10.56 -27.79
CA GLY A 170 11.90 -11.59 -26.78
C GLY A 170 13.26 -12.04 -26.22
N TYR A 171 14.25 -12.27 -27.08
CA TYR A 171 15.61 -12.61 -26.66
C TYR A 171 16.22 -11.52 -25.77
N MET A 172 16.15 -10.25 -26.21
CA MET A 172 16.72 -9.11 -25.48
C MET A 172 16.01 -8.83 -24.16
N ASN A 173 14.74 -9.23 -24.00
CA ASN A 173 13.99 -9.10 -22.73
C ASN A 173 14.15 -10.32 -21.80
N THR A 174 14.72 -11.44 -22.28
CA THR A 174 14.78 -12.68 -21.49
C THR A 174 16.20 -13.12 -21.11
N ILE A 175 17.20 -12.75 -21.90
CA ILE A 175 18.60 -13.14 -21.67
C ILE A 175 19.11 -12.64 -20.31
N TYR A 176 19.89 -13.48 -19.61
CA TYR A 176 20.43 -13.16 -18.29
C TYR A 176 21.70 -12.31 -18.39
N TYR A 177 21.71 -11.15 -17.75
CA TYR A 177 22.85 -10.23 -17.68
C TYR A 177 23.58 -10.28 -16.33
N GLY A 178 23.28 -11.23 -15.44
CA GLY A 178 23.94 -11.33 -14.13
C GLY A 178 23.23 -10.53 -13.03
N HIS A 179 23.57 -10.82 -11.76
CA HIS A 179 23.01 -10.16 -10.57
C HIS A 179 21.48 -10.11 -10.52
N GLY A 180 20.82 -11.15 -11.03
CA GLY A 180 19.36 -11.22 -11.10
C GLY A 180 18.72 -10.34 -12.19
N ALA A 181 19.47 -9.63 -13.03
CA ALA A 181 18.94 -8.85 -14.14
C ALA A 181 18.69 -9.73 -15.38
N TYR A 182 17.42 -9.90 -15.75
CA TYR A 182 16.98 -10.59 -16.95
C TYR A 182 16.40 -9.55 -17.94
N GLY A 183 16.97 -9.53 -19.13
CA GLY A 183 16.63 -8.57 -20.17
C GLY A 183 17.42 -7.25 -20.09
N ILE A 184 17.50 -6.57 -21.22
CA ILE A 184 18.36 -5.40 -21.41
C ILE A 184 17.92 -4.20 -20.58
N GLU A 185 16.61 -3.99 -20.36
CA GLU A 185 16.12 -2.88 -19.52
C GLU A 185 16.54 -3.05 -18.07
N ALA A 186 16.45 -4.28 -17.53
CA ALA A 186 16.94 -4.59 -16.19
C ALA A 186 18.45 -4.40 -16.08
N ALA A 187 19.21 -4.79 -17.12
CA ALA A 187 20.66 -4.60 -17.17
C ALA A 187 21.05 -3.11 -17.25
N ALA A 188 20.36 -2.32 -18.06
CA ALA A 188 20.62 -0.88 -18.21
C ALA A 188 20.44 -0.14 -16.88
N ARG A 189 19.38 -0.48 -16.12
CA ARG A 189 19.13 0.06 -14.78
C ARG A 189 20.15 -0.42 -13.76
N LEU A 190 20.45 -1.71 -13.75
CA LEU A 190 21.41 -2.32 -12.82
C LEU A 190 22.81 -1.72 -12.96
N TYR A 191 23.32 -1.62 -14.19
CA TYR A 191 24.71 -1.27 -14.45
C TYR A 191 24.95 0.24 -14.65
N PHE A 192 23.95 1.01 -15.10
CA PHE A 192 24.13 2.41 -15.46
C PHE A 192 23.03 3.36 -14.95
N ASP A 193 22.03 2.87 -14.23
CA ASP A 193 20.84 3.65 -13.81
C ASP A 193 20.16 4.38 -14.99
N LYS A 194 20.00 3.68 -16.11
CA LYS A 194 19.43 4.21 -17.36
C LYS A 194 18.38 3.28 -17.95
N HIS A 195 17.48 3.87 -18.73
CA HIS A 195 16.62 3.11 -19.65
C HIS A 195 17.43 2.57 -20.83
N ALA A 196 17.07 1.38 -21.33
CA ALA A 196 17.74 0.71 -22.45
C ALA A 196 17.77 1.56 -23.73
N LYS A 197 16.77 2.43 -23.92
CA LYS A 197 16.70 3.40 -25.03
C LYS A 197 17.87 4.38 -25.04
N ASN A 198 18.39 4.72 -23.86
CA ASN A 198 19.36 5.78 -23.64
C ASN A 198 20.81 5.27 -23.54
N LEU A 199 21.04 3.99 -23.81
CA LEU A 199 22.37 3.40 -23.78
C LEU A 199 23.23 3.89 -24.96
N THR A 200 24.42 4.39 -24.63
CA THR A 200 25.44 4.80 -25.60
C THR A 200 26.15 3.60 -26.22
N LEU A 201 26.90 3.79 -27.31
CA LEU A 201 27.69 2.73 -27.95
C LEU A 201 28.66 2.04 -26.96
N SER A 202 29.29 2.80 -26.06
CA SER A 202 30.20 2.27 -25.05
C SER A 202 29.47 1.37 -24.03
N GLU A 203 28.29 1.80 -23.59
CA GLU A 203 27.49 1.03 -22.61
C GLU A 203 26.84 -0.19 -23.28
N ALA A 204 26.32 -0.02 -24.50
CA ALA A 204 25.70 -1.08 -25.29
C ALA A 204 26.67 -2.22 -25.62
N SER A 205 27.86 -1.88 -26.11
CA SER A 205 28.93 -2.87 -26.40
C SER A 205 29.43 -3.58 -25.14
N MET A 206 29.40 -2.90 -23.98
CA MET A 206 29.71 -3.53 -22.70
C MET A 206 28.64 -4.55 -22.31
N LEU A 207 27.36 -4.16 -22.31
CA LEU A 207 26.25 -5.05 -21.94
C LEU A 207 26.12 -6.24 -22.89
N ALA A 208 26.28 -6.04 -24.21
CA ALA A 208 26.21 -7.11 -25.21
C ALA A 208 27.25 -8.23 -24.98
N GLY A 209 28.34 -7.95 -24.25
CA GLY A 209 29.35 -8.95 -23.91
C GLY A 209 28.99 -9.87 -22.75
N ILE A 210 28.07 -9.45 -21.89
CA ILE A 210 27.76 -10.12 -20.64
C ILE A 210 27.06 -11.49 -20.84
N PRO A 211 26.05 -11.64 -21.72
CA PRO A 211 25.29 -12.89 -21.88
C PRO A 211 26.12 -14.16 -22.08
N LYS A 212 27.27 -14.08 -22.76
CA LYS A 212 28.15 -15.24 -22.99
C LYS A 212 28.65 -15.88 -21.68
N GLY A 213 28.75 -15.08 -20.61
CA GLY A 213 29.21 -15.53 -19.31
C GLY A 213 28.92 -14.45 -18.27
N PRO A 214 27.69 -14.37 -17.73
CA PRO A 214 27.24 -13.20 -16.97
C PRO A 214 28.11 -12.87 -15.75
N SER A 215 28.58 -13.87 -15.02
CA SER A 215 29.52 -13.66 -13.91
C SER A 215 30.92 -13.31 -14.39
N TYR A 216 31.42 -13.96 -15.44
CA TYR A 216 32.80 -13.81 -15.93
C TYR A 216 33.05 -12.49 -16.66
N TYR A 217 32.04 -11.99 -17.38
CA TYR A 217 32.07 -10.73 -18.12
C TYR A 217 31.32 -9.60 -17.42
N SER A 218 30.91 -9.78 -16.16
CA SER A 218 30.29 -8.71 -15.38
C SER A 218 31.34 -7.62 -15.07
N PRO A 219 31.13 -6.36 -15.49
CA PRO A 219 32.08 -5.28 -15.21
C PRO A 219 32.15 -4.92 -13.72
N LEU A 220 31.14 -5.27 -12.93
CA LEU A 220 31.12 -5.08 -11.47
C LEU A 220 32.02 -6.07 -10.71
N ILE A 221 32.39 -7.20 -11.34
CA ILE A 221 33.20 -8.27 -10.73
C ILE A 221 34.55 -8.38 -11.44
N HIS A 222 34.55 -8.47 -12.76
CA HIS A 222 35.71 -8.73 -13.61
C HIS A 222 35.80 -7.71 -14.75
N GLN A 223 36.08 -6.45 -14.39
CA GLN A 223 36.14 -5.33 -15.33
C GLN A 223 37.11 -5.56 -16.50
N GLU A 224 38.29 -6.12 -16.24
CA GLU A 224 39.28 -6.42 -17.28
C GLU A 224 38.75 -7.41 -18.34
N ASN A 225 38.07 -8.48 -17.90
CA ASN A 225 37.48 -9.46 -18.81
C ASN A 225 36.33 -8.85 -19.61
N ALA A 226 35.49 -8.06 -18.95
CA ALA A 226 34.41 -7.32 -19.59
C ALA A 226 34.94 -6.36 -20.67
N LYS A 227 36.03 -5.65 -20.37
CA LYS A 227 36.67 -4.70 -21.31
C LYS A 227 37.30 -5.39 -22.52
N LYS A 228 37.97 -6.54 -22.30
CA LYS A 228 38.48 -7.37 -23.41
C LYS A 228 37.35 -7.86 -24.31
N ARG A 229 36.24 -8.31 -23.72
CA ARG A 229 35.05 -8.74 -24.47
C ARG A 229 34.42 -7.57 -25.23
N GLN A 230 34.30 -6.40 -24.61
CA GLN A 230 33.83 -5.18 -25.28
C GLN A 230 34.69 -4.83 -26.50
N ASN A 231 36.02 -4.95 -26.40
CA ASN A 231 36.92 -4.68 -27.52
C ASN A 231 36.68 -5.64 -28.72
N ILE A 232 36.41 -6.92 -28.43
CA ILE A 232 36.04 -7.89 -29.48
C ILE A 232 34.75 -7.45 -30.18
N ILE A 233 33.73 -7.06 -29.42
CA ILE A 233 32.44 -6.62 -29.96
C ILE A 233 32.60 -5.37 -30.83
N LEU A 234 33.33 -4.37 -30.35
CA LEU A 234 33.60 -3.16 -31.12
C LEU A 234 34.40 -3.44 -32.41
N SER A 235 35.32 -4.41 -32.37
CA SER A 235 36.05 -4.86 -33.55
C SER A 235 35.12 -5.53 -34.57
N LEU A 236 34.24 -6.42 -34.13
CA LEU A 236 33.24 -7.07 -35.00
C LEU A 236 32.29 -6.02 -35.62
N MET A 237 31.78 -5.08 -34.83
CA MET A 237 30.92 -4.00 -35.34
C MET A 237 31.64 -3.11 -36.37
N LYS A 238 32.95 -2.90 -36.20
CA LYS A 238 33.77 -2.15 -37.15
C LYS A 238 33.98 -2.94 -38.45
N GLU A 239 34.29 -4.23 -38.36
CA GLU A 239 34.46 -5.13 -39.51
C GLU A 239 33.18 -5.26 -40.33
N ASP A 240 32.03 -5.22 -39.65
CA ASP A 240 30.70 -5.27 -40.25
C ASP A 240 30.23 -3.91 -40.80
N GLY A 241 31.05 -2.86 -40.68
CA GLY A 241 30.73 -1.52 -41.19
C GLY A 241 29.65 -0.77 -40.39
N ILE A 242 29.23 -1.30 -39.24
CA ILE A 242 28.21 -0.69 -38.36
C ILE A 242 28.76 0.59 -37.71
N ILE A 243 30.05 0.60 -37.35
CA ILE A 243 30.73 1.74 -36.74
C ILE A 243 32.06 2.03 -37.43
N THR A 244 32.48 3.29 -37.38
CA THR A 244 33.81 3.72 -37.85
C THR A 244 34.91 3.32 -36.87
N ALA A 245 36.15 3.21 -37.36
CA ALA A 245 37.32 2.97 -36.50
C ALA A 245 37.46 4.04 -35.39
N LYS A 246 37.13 5.30 -35.70
CA LYS A 246 37.14 6.39 -34.72
C LYS A 246 36.10 6.19 -33.61
N GLN A 247 34.89 5.73 -33.95
CA GLN A 247 33.85 5.42 -32.97
C GLN A 247 34.24 4.21 -32.11
N ALA A 248 34.81 3.16 -32.70
CA ALA A 248 35.28 1.98 -31.97
C ALA A 248 36.33 2.35 -30.92
N THR A 249 37.37 3.10 -31.30
CA THR A 249 38.42 3.55 -30.36
C THR A 249 37.85 4.46 -29.29
N LYS A 250 36.99 5.43 -29.67
CA LYS A 250 36.34 6.32 -28.70
C LYS A 250 35.50 5.54 -27.69
N ALA A 251 34.69 4.60 -28.15
CA ALA A 251 33.83 3.80 -27.29
C ALA A 251 34.63 2.93 -26.31
N LEU A 252 35.76 2.38 -26.78
CA LEU A 252 36.64 1.58 -25.95
C LEU A 252 37.31 2.39 -24.84
N VAL A 253 37.79 3.60 -25.12
CA VAL A 253 38.51 4.41 -24.10
C VAL A 253 37.59 5.25 -23.21
N THR A 254 36.30 5.35 -23.54
CA THR A 254 35.33 6.10 -22.71
C THR A 254 35.20 5.45 -21.33
N PRO A 255 35.48 6.18 -20.23
CA PRO A 255 35.22 5.70 -18.88
C PRO A 255 33.72 5.47 -18.67
N LEU A 256 33.38 4.31 -18.10
CA LEU A 256 31.99 3.94 -17.80
C LEU A 256 31.73 4.15 -16.30
N ALA A 257 30.71 4.93 -15.96
CA ALA A 257 30.26 5.11 -14.59
C ALA A 257 29.25 4.02 -14.26
N PHE A 258 29.68 2.98 -13.53
CA PHE A 258 28.79 1.93 -13.06
C PHE A 258 28.03 2.35 -11.81
N THR A 259 26.78 1.92 -11.69
CA THR A 259 25.99 2.10 -10.46
C THR A 259 26.69 1.42 -9.30
N LYS A 260 26.89 2.14 -8.20
CA LYS A 260 27.26 1.52 -6.92
C LYS A 260 26.05 0.73 -6.40
N PRO A 261 26.24 -0.38 -5.67
CA PRO A 261 25.16 -0.98 -4.91
C PRO A 261 24.50 0.15 -4.10
N ALA A 262 23.20 0.33 -4.22
CA ALA A 262 22.50 1.37 -3.50
C ALA A 262 22.79 1.20 -2.00
N GLU A 263 23.58 2.11 -1.42
CA GLU A 263 23.47 2.37 0.01
C GLU A 263 21.99 2.67 0.25
N LYS A 264 21.36 2.00 1.23
CA LYS A 264 19.96 2.27 1.60
C LYS A 264 19.85 3.78 1.76
N ASP A 265 19.18 4.45 0.83
CA ASP A 265 18.99 5.89 0.90
C ASP A 265 18.24 6.15 2.22
N PRO A 266 18.86 6.86 3.18
CA PRO A 266 18.21 7.16 4.46
C PRO A 266 16.95 8.01 4.30
N ASN A 267 16.70 8.56 3.10
CA ASN A 267 15.48 9.28 2.72
C ASN A 267 14.47 8.45 1.91
N LYS A 268 14.76 7.17 1.61
CA LYS A 268 13.78 6.29 0.95
C LYS A 268 12.66 6.01 1.94
N GLU A 269 11.45 6.45 1.58
CA GLU A 269 10.24 6.29 2.39
C GLU A 269 10.00 4.80 2.65
N ASP A 270 10.11 4.40 3.92
CA ASP A 270 9.88 3.03 4.36
C ASP A 270 8.38 2.78 4.56
N ALA A 271 7.68 2.65 3.44
CA ALA A 271 6.26 2.29 3.43
C ALA A 271 6.02 0.78 3.60
N SER A 272 6.97 0.01 4.13
CA SER A 272 6.92 -1.46 4.12
C SER A 272 5.66 -2.03 4.78
N TYR A 273 5.22 -1.48 5.92
CA TYR A 273 3.96 -1.90 6.55
C TYR A 273 2.74 -1.66 5.65
N PHE A 274 2.71 -0.56 4.89
CA PHE A 274 1.65 -0.31 3.92
C PHE A 274 1.75 -1.29 2.75
N MET A 275 2.97 -1.57 2.28
CA MET A 275 3.20 -2.52 1.19
C MET A 275 2.75 -3.93 1.54
N ASP A 276 3.05 -4.40 2.74
CA ASP A 276 2.55 -5.69 3.25
C ASP A 276 1.02 -5.73 3.28
N ALA A 277 0.38 -4.63 3.73
CA ALA A 277 -1.08 -4.54 3.75
C ALA A 277 -1.68 -4.51 2.33
N ALA A 278 -1.04 -3.81 1.39
CA ALA A 278 -1.45 -3.79 -0.01
C ALA A 278 -1.27 -5.17 -0.68
N LEU A 279 -0.17 -5.86 -0.40
CA LEU A 279 0.07 -7.23 -0.87
C LEU A 279 -0.94 -8.21 -0.28
N ALA A 280 -1.29 -8.05 1.00
CA ALA A 280 -2.33 -8.84 1.64
C ALA A 280 -3.71 -8.62 0.99
N GLU A 281 -4.11 -7.36 0.73
CA GLU A 281 -5.35 -7.06 0.00
C GLU A 281 -5.33 -7.70 -1.40
N LEU A 282 -4.20 -7.58 -2.11
CA LEU A 282 -4.06 -8.12 -3.47
C LEU A 282 -4.27 -9.65 -3.51
N LYS A 283 -3.66 -10.37 -2.54
CA LYS A 283 -3.72 -11.84 -2.47
C LYS A 283 -5.03 -12.35 -1.87
N GLN A 284 -5.45 -11.77 -0.75
CA GLN A 284 -6.54 -12.33 0.08
C GLN A 284 -7.91 -11.78 -0.31
N ASP A 285 -8.01 -10.47 -0.54
CA ASP A 285 -9.31 -9.81 -0.75
C ASP A 285 -9.69 -9.76 -2.24
N LEU A 286 -8.69 -9.53 -3.12
CA LEU A 286 -8.90 -9.47 -4.57
C LEU A 286 -8.71 -10.83 -5.25
N GLY A 287 -8.12 -11.81 -4.54
CA GLY A 287 -7.89 -13.15 -5.07
C GLY A 287 -6.98 -13.19 -6.29
N ILE A 288 -6.08 -12.22 -6.44
CA ILE A 288 -5.11 -12.22 -7.54
C ILE A 288 -4.07 -13.30 -7.26
N ASP A 289 -4.01 -14.27 -8.15
CA ASP A 289 -3.12 -15.42 -8.03
C ASP A 289 -1.64 -15.00 -7.94
N GLU A 290 -0.87 -15.66 -7.07
CA GLU A 290 0.53 -15.34 -6.88
C GLU A 290 1.33 -15.42 -8.18
N THR A 291 1.03 -16.39 -9.04
CA THR A 291 1.70 -16.48 -10.34
C THR A 291 1.47 -15.22 -11.15
N MET A 292 0.24 -14.70 -11.21
CA MET A 292 -0.07 -13.45 -11.94
C MET A 292 0.72 -12.26 -11.40
N ILE A 293 0.94 -12.18 -10.08
CA ILE A 293 1.76 -11.13 -9.45
C ILE A 293 3.20 -11.20 -9.95
N TYR A 294 3.79 -12.39 -9.98
CA TYR A 294 5.21 -12.57 -10.28
C TYR A 294 5.51 -12.84 -11.77
N THR A 295 4.50 -13.03 -12.61
CA THR A 295 4.70 -13.39 -14.02
C THR A 295 4.13 -12.41 -15.04
N ASN A 296 3.08 -11.66 -14.72
CA ASN A 296 2.40 -10.81 -15.71
C ASN A 296 2.83 -9.32 -15.68
N GLY A 297 3.83 -8.96 -14.87
CA GLY A 297 4.39 -7.60 -14.89
C GLY A 297 3.37 -6.54 -14.49
N LEU A 298 2.54 -6.88 -13.48
CA LEU A 298 1.41 -6.04 -13.08
C LEU A 298 1.86 -4.65 -12.66
N ARG A 299 1.08 -3.64 -13.07
CA ARG A 299 1.17 -2.26 -12.58
C ARG A 299 0.10 -2.05 -11.52
N VAL A 300 0.51 -2.04 -10.26
CA VAL A 300 -0.40 -1.93 -9.11
C VAL A 300 -0.40 -0.49 -8.61
N TYR A 301 -1.51 0.22 -8.81
CA TYR A 301 -1.67 1.60 -8.35
C TYR A 301 -2.30 1.60 -6.96
N THR A 302 -1.51 1.96 -5.96
CA THR A 302 -1.93 1.99 -4.57
C THR A 302 -2.59 3.32 -4.20
N THR A 303 -3.04 3.43 -2.96
CA THR A 303 -3.66 4.63 -2.40
C THR A 303 -2.73 5.48 -1.55
N LEU A 304 -1.48 5.06 -1.34
CA LEU A 304 -0.49 5.71 -0.49
C LEU A 304 -0.22 7.15 -0.96
N ASP A 305 -0.40 8.11 -0.05
CA ASP A 305 0.04 9.49 -0.24
C ASP A 305 1.40 9.65 0.45
N GLU A 306 2.46 9.71 -0.35
CA GLU A 306 3.85 9.77 0.13
C GLU A 306 4.08 10.91 1.13
N LYS A 307 3.48 12.08 0.87
CA LYS A 307 3.62 13.23 1.76
C LYS A 307 2.96 12.96 3.11
N MET A 308 1.76 12.37 3.12
CA MET A 308 1.10 11.98 4.35
C MET A 308 1.88 10.88 5.08
N GLN A 309 2.36 9.86 4.37
CA GLN A 309 3.15 8.77 4.95
C GLN A 309 4.38 9.32 5.68
N ARG A 310 5.19 10.11 4.98
CA ARG A 310 6.38 10.77 5.55
C ARG A 310 6.04 11.66 6.74
N THR A 311 4.96 12.45 6.64
CA THR A 311 4.50 13.28 7.75
C THR A 311 4.16 12.43 8.98
N ALA A 312 3.49 11.28 8.80
CA ALA A 312 3.15 10.39 9.90
C ALA A 312 4.41 9.81 10.56
N GLU A 313 5.39 9.36 9.78
CA GLU A 313 6.66 8.79 10.25
C GLU A 313 7.49 9.83 11.00
N GLU A 314 7.63 11.03 10.44
CA GLU A 314 8.31 12.17 11.08
C GLU A 314 7.65 12.51 12.42
N LYS A 315 6.32 12.66 12.46
CA LYS A 315 5.63 13.01 13.72
C LYS A 315 5.65 11.88 14.74
N MET A 316 5.69 10.62 14.33
CA MET A 316 5.92 9.51 15.25
C MET A 316 7.31 9.64 15.88
N LYS A 317 8.36 9.83 15.07
CA LYS A 317 9.74 9.96 15.52
C LYS A 317 9.96 11.20 16.40
N ASP A 318 9.34 12.33 16.06
CA ASP A 318 9.45 13.59 16.81
C ASP A 318 8.73 13.53 18.17
N VAL A 319 7.63 12.78 18.25
CA VAL A 319 6.75 12.77 19.44
C VAL A 319 7.13 11.68 20.42
N ILE A 320 7.45 10.48 19.93
CA ILE A 320 7.77 9.33 20.79
C ILE A 320 9.26 9.36 21.11
N SER A 321 9.60 9.44 22.39
CA SER A 321 11.00 9.43 22.83
C SER A 321 11.75 8.22 22.29
N SER A 322 12.99 8.43 21.84
CA SER A 322 13.90 7.35 21.44
C SER A 322 14.26 6.41 22.60
N SER A 323 14.13 6.87 23.85
CA SER A 323 14.38 6.07 25.06
C SER A 323 13.18 5.26 25.54
N SER A 324 11.99 5.52 25.00
CA SER A 324 10.79 4.76 25.34
C SER A 324 10.71 3.51 24.46
N ASP A 325 10.27 2.39 25.01
CA ASP A 325 10.09 1.13 24.27
C ASP A 325 8.67 0.95 23.74
N VAL A 326 7.77 1.93 23.97
CA VAL A 326 6.39 1.85 23.47
C VAL A 326 6.37 1.70 21.95
N GLN A 327 5.41 0.92 21.48
CA GLN A 327 5.09 0.80 20.06
C GLN A 327 3.97 1.76 19.69
N SER A 328 3.80 1.98 18.39
CA SER A 328 2.76 2.84 17.83
C SER A 328 2.16 2.19 16.60
N ALA A 329 0.88 2.48 16.36
CA ALA A 329 0.19 2.17 15.12
C ALA A 329 -0.56 3.41 14.66
N PHE A 330 -0.49 3.68 13.36
CA PHE A 330 -1.10 4.85 12.74
C PHE A 330 -1.84 4.45 11.48
N VAL A 331 -3.02 5.04 11.28
CA VAL A 331 -3.74 4.95 10.01
C VAL A 331 -4.34 6.31 9.70
N ALA A 332 -4.16 6.78 8.46
CA ALA A 332 -4.94 7.87 7.88
C ALA A 332 -5.70 7.38 6.66
N MET A 333 -6.97 7.75 6.55
CA MET A 333 -7.88 7.25 5.52
C MET A 333 -8.78 8.38 5.01
N ASN A 334 -9.11 8.35 3.71
CA ASN A 334 -10.10 9.24 3.14
C ASN A 334 -11.51 8.71 3.49
N PRO A 335 -12.32 9.44 4.28
CA PRO A 335 -13.62 8.95 4.71
C PRO A 335 -14.61 8.82 3.54
N LYS A 336 -14.38 9.51 2.42
CA LYS A 336 -15.28 9.46 1.26
C LYS A 336 -15.14 8.20 0.41
N ASN A 337 -14.07 7.42 0.55
CA ASN A 337 -13.84 6.25 -0.30
C ASN A 337 -13.04 5.12 0.36
N GLY A 338 -12.70 5.23 1.64
CA GLY A 338 -11.98 4.18 2.36
C GLY A 338 -10.50 4.04 1.97
N GLN A 339 -9.99 4.88 1.06
CA GLN A 339 -8.60 4.80 0.62
C GLN A 339 -7.64 5.15 1.76
N VAL A 340 -6.77 4.21 2.13
CA VAL A 340 -5.74 4.40 3.13
C VAL A 340 -4.62 5.26 2.54
N LYS A 341 -4.35 6.40 3.15
CA LYS A 341 -3.38 7.40 2.67
C LYS A 341 -2.03 7.27 3.33
N ALA A 342 -2.00 6.81 4.58
CA ALA A 342 -0.78 6.51 5.31
C ALA A 342 -1.04 5.42 6.34
N LEU A 343 -0.06 4.55 6.55
CA LEU A 343 -0.11 3.47 7.52
C LEU A 343 1.25 3.25 8.18
N ILE A 344 1.27 3.15 9.51
CA ILE A 344 2.45 2.75 10.28
C ILE A 344 2.03 1.57 11.17
N GLY A 345 2.73 0.44 11.05
CA GLY A 345 2.47 -0.77 11.84
C GLY A 345 3.36 -0.93 13.08
N GLY A 346 4.39 -0.09 13.22
CA GLY A 346 5.35 -0.15 14.33
C GLY A 346 6.43 0.92 14.17
N ARG A 347 7.35 1.00 15.13
CA ARG A 347 8.39 2.05 15.12
C ARG A 347 9.55 1.80 14.16
N ASP A 348 9.83 0.53 13.91
CA ASP A 348 10.98 0.08 13.13
C ASP A 348 10.57 -1.24 12.46
N TYR A 349 10.43 -1.23 11.14
CA TYR A 349 9.98 -2.37 10.36
C TYR A 349 10.99 -3.53 10.38
N GLU A 350 12.28 -3.21 10.27
CA GLU A 350 13.37 -4.19 10.24
C GLU A 350 13.48 -4.95 11.57
N LYS A 351 13.18 -4.29 12.70
CA LYS A 351 13.13 -4.95 14.00
C LYS A 351 11.84 -5.75 14.23
N SER A 352 10.72 -5.32 13.67
CA SER A 352 9.43 -5.94 13.91
C SER A 352 8.46 -5.72 12.74
N PRO A 353 8.37 -6.65 11.77
CA PRO A 353 7.42 -6.53 10.66
C PRO A 353 5.95 -6.75 11.09
N PHE A 354 5.69 -7.03 12.38
CA PHE A 354 4.33 -7.19 12.90
C PHE A 354 3.53 -5.89 12.77
N ASN A 355 2.50 -5.90 11.92
CA ASN A 355 1.75 -4.70 11.58
C ASN A 355 0.63 -4.45 12.59
N ARG A 356 0.91 -3.65 13.62
CA ARG A 356 -0.05 -3.35 14.70
C ARG A 356 -1.27 -2.56 14.24
N ALA A 357 -1.21 -1.89 13.08
CA ALA A 357 -2.36 -1.20 12.53
C ALA A 357 -3.44 -2.16 12.01
N THR A 358 -3.03 -3.30 11.42
CA THR A 358 -3.95 -4.25 10.76
C THR A 358 -4.11 -5.58 11.50
N GLN A 359 -3.12 -5.99 12.30
CA GLN A 359 -3.07 -7.30 12.94
C GLN A 359 -3.31 -7.26 14.45
N ALA A 360 -2.80 -6.23 15.15
CA ALA A 360 -2.93 -6.18 16.61
C ALA A 360 -4.37 -5.87 17.04
N ILE A 361 -4.84 -6.62 18.05
CA ILE A 361 -6.09 -6.36 18.75
C ILE A 361 -5.78 -5.74 20.11
N ARG A 362 -6.33 -4.55 20.36
CA ARG A 362 -6.00 -3.71 21.52
C ARG A 362 -7.26 -3.13 22.14
N GLN A 363 -7.27 -2.87 23.45
CA GLN A 363 -8.45 -2.32 24.10
C GLN A 363 -8.66 -0.86 23.67
N PRO A 364 -9.76 -0.51 22.97
CA PRO A 364 -9.97 0.84 22.44
C PRO A 364 -10.28 1.87 23.54
N GLY A 365 -10.61 1.42 24.74
CA GLY A 365 -10.96 2.29 25.85
C GLY A 365 -12.17 3.18 25.52
N SER A 366 -12.14 4.42 25.99
CA SER A 366 -13.18 5.42 25.75
C SER A 366 -13.41 5.81 24.28
N THR A 367 -12.60 5.34 23.32
CA THR A 367 -12.87 5.54 21.88
C THR A 367 -14.06 4.71 21.38
N MET A 368 -14.59 3.78 22.19
CA MET A 368 -15.84 3.05 21.93
C MET A 368 -17.11 3.89 22.16
N LYS A 369 -17.04 4.91 23.04
CA LYS A 369 -18.21 5.71 23.49
C LYS A 369 -19.00 6.38 22.36
N PRO A 370 -18.40 6.89 21.26
CA PRO A 370 -19.18 7.45 20.16
C PRO A 370 -20.15 6.46 19.53
N PHE A 371 -19.80 5.17 19.44
CA PHE A 371 -20.69 4.14 18.89
C PHE A 371 -21.84 3.86 19.86
N LEU A 372 -21.56 3.85 21.16
CA LEU A 372 -22.58 3.76 22.19
C LEU A 372 -23.56 4.94 22.12
N TYR A 373 -23.06 6.16 21.98
CA TYR A 373 -23.91 7.34 21.92
C TYR A 373 -24.65 7.47 20.60
N TYR A 374 -24.10 6.99 19.49
CA TYR A 374 -24.87 6.79 18.26
C TYR A 374 -26.09 5.86 18.51
N ALA A 375 -25.88 4.73 19.18
CA ALA A 375 -26.95 3.80 19.51
C ALA A 375 -28.00 4.44 20.44
N ALA A 376 -27.55 5.18 21.46
CA ALA A 376 -28.44 5.88 22.38
C ALA A 376 -29.28 6.98 21.71
N LEU A 377 -28.67 7.76 20.80
CA LEU A 377 -29.40 8.78 20.02
C LEU A 377 -30.51 8.15 19.15
N LYS A 378 -30.25 6.97 18.57
CA LYS A 378 -31.25 6.18 17.84
C LYS A 378 -32.37 5.69 18.78
N ASP A 379 -32.06 5.45 20.04
CA ASP A 379 -32.97 5.01 21.09
C ASP A 379 -33.67 6.18 21.84
N GLY A 380 -33.66 7.38 21.24
CA GLY A 380 -34.42 8.54 21.74
C GLY A 380 -33.65 9.47 22.67
N PHE A 381 -32.36 9.21 22.95
CA PHE A 381 -31.53 10.18 23.66
C PHE A 381 -31.29 11.43 22.80
N THR A 382 -30.94 12.52 23.46
CA THR A 382 -30.56 13.79 22.84
C THR A 382 -29.25 14.28 23.43
N GLU A 383 -28.63 15.29 22.81
CA GLU A 383 -27.43 15.94 23.36
C GLU A 383 -27.64 16.49 24.79
N SER A 384 -28.89 16.78 25.16
CA SER A 384 -29.30 17.28 26.47
C SER A 384 -29.73 16.21 27.47
N THR A 385 -29.79 14.92 27.10
CA THR A 385 -30.29 13.89 28.02
C THR A 385 -29.46 13.87 29.31
N PRO A 386 -30.07 14.18 30.48
CA PRO A 386 -29.33 14.28 31.72
C PRO A 386 -29.17 12.91 32.38
N MET A 387 -28.00 12.62 32.92
CA MET A 387 -27.79 11.52 33.86
C MET A 387 -26.87 11.94 34.99
N LYS A 388 -27.17 11.48 36.21
CA LYS A 388 -26.33 11.74 37.38
C LYS A 388 -25.02 10.97 37.28
N SER A 389 -23.90 11.68 37.36
CA SER A 389 -22.56 11.08 37.45
C SER A 389 -22.09 11.13 38.91
N GLU A 390 -22.03 9.97 39.53
CA GLU A 390 -21.62 9.74 40.92
C GLU A 390 -21.07 8.31 41.03
N GLU A 391 -20.35 8.00 42.10
CA GLU A 391 -19.94 6.63 42.38
C GLU A 391 -21.13 5.67 42.30
N THR A 392 -21.04 4.68 41.41
CA THR A 392 -22.16 3.78 41.11
C THR A 392 -21.65 2.34 41.05
N THR A 393 -22.28 1.46 41.82
CA THR A 393 -22.09 0.02 41.74
C THR A 393 -23.25 -0.61 40.99
N PHE A 394 -22.96 -1.30 39.89
CA PHE A 394 -23.95 -1.99 39.07
C PHE A 394 -24.03 -3.46 39.47
N LYS A 395 -25.24 -4.00 39.61
CA LYS A 395 -25.46 -5.44 39.74
C LYS A 395 -25.52 -6.08 38.35
N LEU A 396 -24.80 -7.17 38.15
CA LEU A 396 -24.77 -7.90 36.87
C LEU A 396 -25.99 -8.82 36.72
N GLU A 397 -26.23 -9.32 35.49
CA GLU A 397 -27.38 -10.18 35.16
C GLU A 397 -27.44 -11.48 36.00
N ASP A 398 -26.33 -11.93 36.56
CA ASP A 398 -26.27 -13.10 37.47
C ASP A 398 -26.84 -12.82 38.87
N GLY A 399 -27.19 -11.56 39.17
CA GLY A 399 -27.79 -11.13 40.43
C GLY A 399 -26.83 -11.11 41.63
N VAL A 400 -25.58 -11.58 41.46
CA VAL A 400 -24.58 -11.77 42.53
C VAL A 400 -23.36 -10.89 42.29
N SER A 401 -22.85 -10.87 41.07
CA SER A 401 -21.64 -10.12 40.73
C SER A 401 -21.95 -8.62 40.65
N THR A 402 -21.00 -7.82 41.13
CA THR A 402 -21.08 -6.37 41.05
C THR A 402 -19.96 -5.80 40.19
N TYR A 403 -20.23 -4.64 39.58
CA TYR A 403 -19.27 -3.89 38.81
C TYR A 403 -19.28 -2.43 39.24
N THR A 404 -18.14 -1.94 39.73
CA THR A 404 -17.98 -0.56 40.22
C THR A 404 -16.94 0.16 39.35
N PRO A 405 -17.34 0.69 38.18
CA PRO A 405 -16.45 1.51 37.37
C PRO A 405 -16.17 2.84 38.07
N SER A 406 -15.00 3.42 37.82
CA SER A 406 -14.66 4.76 38.28
C SER A 406 -14.47 5.74 37.12
N ASN A 407 -14.73 7.01 37.40
CA ASN A 407 -14.26 8.09 36.56
C ASN A 407 -12.75 8.28 36.73
N TYR A 408 -12.15 9.04 35.81
CA TYR A 408 -10.73 9.37 35.88
C TYR A 408 -10.38 10.01 37.24
N HIS A 409 -9.36 9.48 37.92
CA HIS A 409 -8.94 9.86 39.28
C HIS A 409 -10.06 9.78 40.35
N ASN A 410 -11.07 8.92 40.17
CA ASN A 410 -12.23 8.81 41.08
C ASN A 410 -12.97 10.15 41.29
N TYR A 411 -12.94 11.03 40.28
CA TYR A 411 -13.57 12.34 40.36
C TYR A 411 -14.88 12.37 39.60
N TYR A 412 -15.96 12.74 40.30
CA TYR A 412 -17.33 12.71 39.79
C TYR A 412 -17.93 14.12 39.73
N ALA A 413 -19.03 14.25 38.98
CA ALA A 413 -19.77 15.51 38.94
C ALA A 413 -20.63 15.70 40.20
N ASP A 414 -21.06 14.59 40.81
CA ASP A 414 -22.06 14.50 41.88
C ASP A 414 -23.36 15.25 41.55
N ALA A 415 -23.64 15.36 40.25
CA ALA A 415 -24.75 16.10 39.68
C ALA A 415 -25.15 15.49 38.33
N PRO A 416 -26.36 15.81 37.81
CA PRO A 416 -26.71 15.52 36.43
C PRO A 416 -25.75 16.20 35.45
N ILE A 417 -25.26 15.45 34.47
CA ILE A 417 -24.53 15.97 33.31
C ILE A 417 -25.27 15.59 32.02
N THR A 418 -25.16 16.43 30.99
CA THR A 418 -25.75 16.17 29.68
C THR A 418 -24.90 15.18 28.87
N MET A 419 -25.48 14.51 27.86
CA MET A 419 -24.71 13.66 26.93
C MET A 419 -23.57 14.44 26.26
N ALA A 420 -23.82 15.70 25.89
CA ALA A 420 -22.82 16.59 25.31
C ALA A 420 -21.62 16.83 26.25
N GLN A 421 -21.86 17.04 27.55
CA GLN A 421 -20.77 17.10 28.52
C GLN A 421 -20.11 15.73 28.72
N ALA A 422 -20.90 14.65 28.85
CA ALA A 422 -20.40 13.31 29.12
C ALA A 422 -19.40 12.82 28.07
N ILE A 423 -19.66 13.04 26.77
CA ILE A 423 -18.71 12.68 25.71
C ILE A 423 -17.46 13.58 25.72
N ALA A 424 -17.61 14.88 25.98
CA ALA A 424 -16.53 15.86 25.94
C ALA A 424 -15.53 15.66 27.09
N LEU A 425 -16.05 15.36 28.28
CA LEU A 425 -15.32 15.05 29.50
C LEU A 425 -14.93 13.57 29.59
N SER A 426 -15.52 12.73 28.73
CA SER A 426 -15.31 11.28 28.70
C SER A 426 -15.72 10.56 29.99
N ASP A 427 -16.86 10.95 30.56
CA ASP A 427 -17.41 10.38 31.80
C ASP A 427 -17.75 8.88 31.64
N ASN A 428 -17.25 8.03 32.55
CA ASN A 428 -17.40 6.58 32.51
C ASN A 428 -18.75 6.13 33.07
N ILE A 429 -19.24 6.79 34.12
CA ILE A 429 -20.50 6.45 34.77
C ILE A 429 -21.67 6.67 33.81
N TYR A 430 -21.70 7.81 33.11
CA TYR A 430 -22.70 8.12 32.09
C TYR A 430 -22.69 7.05 30.98
N ALA A 431 -21.50 6.65 30.51
CA ALA A 431 -21.38 5.64 29.47
C ALA A 431 -21.92 4.28 29.93
N VAL A 432 -21.55 3.80 31.12
CA VAL A 432 -22.03 2.51 31.63
C VAL A 432 -23.54 2.55 31.89
N LYS A 433 -24.06 3.63 32.49
CA LYS A 433 -25.52 3.84 32.67
C LYS A 433 -26.25 3.82 31.33
N THR A 434 -25.73 4.51 30.32
CA THR A 434 -26.31 4.53 28.98
C THR A 434 -26.34 3.12 28.37
N HIS A 435 -25.23 2.40 28.46
CA HIS A 435 -25.09 1.06 27.89
C HIS A 435 -26.06 0.04 28.49
N LEU A 436 -26.22 0.08 29.82
CA LEU A 436 -27.20 -0.75 30.50
C LEU A 436 -28.64 -0.32 30.19
N PHE A 437 -28.91 0.98 30.12
CA PHE A 437 -30.24 1.52 29.88
C PHE A 437 -30.80 1.13 28.49
N ILE A 438 -30.00 1.26 27.43
CA ILE A 438 -30.42 0.93 26.06
C ILE A 438 -30.30 -0.57 25.73
N GLY A 439 -29.73 -1.36 26.65
CA GLY A 439 -29.40 -2.76 26.47
C GLY A 439 -28.06 -2.99 25.75
N GLU A 440 -27.26 -3.91 26.29
CA GLU A 440 -25.86 -4.10 25.89
C GLU A 440 -25.66 -4.52 24.42
N ASN A 441 -26.64 -5.25 23.86
CA ASN A 441 -26.61 -5.70 22.47
C ASN A 441 -26.58 -4.54 21.47
N ARG A 442 -27.14 -3.38 21.81
CA ARG A 442 -27.20 -2.22 20.90
C ARG A 442 -25.82 -1.69 20.52
N LEU A 443 -24.88 -1.71 21.46
CA LEU A 443 -23.50 -1.30 21.18
C LEU A 443 -22.82 -2.31 20.25
N ILE A 444 -23.02 -3.61 20.49
CA ILE A 444 -22.43 -4.68 19.66
C ILE A 444 -22.96 -4.61 18.22
N GLU A 445 -24.28 -4.47 18.04
CA GLU A 445 -24.92 -4.32 16.72
C GLU A 445 -24.41 -3.07 15.98
N THR A 446 -24.28 -1.95 16.71
CA THR A 446 -23.78 -0.69 16.15
C THR A 446 -22.32 -0.83 15.72
N ALA A 447 -21.46 -1.40 16.57
CA ALA A 447 -20.04 -1.61 16.25
C ALA A 447 -19.86 -2.51 15.03
N LYS A 448 -20.63 -3.62 14.94
CA LYS A 448 -20.64 -4.49 13.75
C LYS A 448 -21.07 -3.75 12.49
N THR A 449 -22.13 -2.95 12.56
CA THR A 449 -22.63 -2.13 11.43
C THR A 449 -21.58 -1.12 10.96
N LEU A 450 -20.75 -0.62 11.87
CA LEU A 450 -19.64 0.30 11.59
C LEU A 450 -18.35 -0.42 11.14
N GLY A 451 -18.38 -1.74 10.95
CA GLY A 451 -17.24 -2.50 10.43
C GLY A 451 -16.22 -2.95 11.47
N ILE A 452 -16.57 -2.96 12.77
CA ILE A 452 -15.74 -3.64 13.78
C ILE A 452 -15.89 -5.16 13.60
N SER A 453 -14.81 -5.80 13.13
CA SER A 453 -14.79 -7.24 12.83
C SER A 453 -14.46 -8.11 14.04
N SER A 454 -13.81 -7.53 15.05
CA SER A 454 -13.37 -8.24 16.26
C SER A 454 -14.57 -8.64 17.14
N PRO A 455 -14.53 -9.82 17.79
CA PRO A 455 -15.63 -10.27 18.65
C PRO A 455 -15.75 -9.38 19.90
N LEU A 456 -16.96 -8.90 20.18
CA LEU A 456 -17.27 -8.06 21.33
C LEU A 456 -18.06 -8.85 22.37
N LYS A 457 -17.65 -8.75 23.64
CA LYS A 457 -18.35 -9.40 24.77
C LYS A 457 -19.54 -8.57 25.22
N LYS A 458 -20.68 -9.23 25.46
CA LYS A 458 -21.87 -8.64 26.08
C LYS A 458 -21.64 -8.50 27.60
N VAL A 459 -20.99 -7.41 28.01
CA VAL A 459 -20.70 -7.07 29.41
C VAL A 459 -20.78 -5.56 29.62
N PRO A 460 -21.08 -5.06 30.83
CA PRO A 460 -21.33 -3.63 31.02
C PRO A 460 -20.10 -2.76 30.71
N SER A 461 -18.92 -3.31 31.01
CA SER A 461 -17.63 -2.68 30.78
C SER A 461 -17.30 -2.48 29.29
N LEU A 462 -18.04 -3.10 28.36
CA LEU A 462 -17.88 -2.85 26.92
C LEU A 462 -18.09 -1.37 26.57
N ALA A 463 -18.93 -0.65 27.33
CA ALA A 463 -19.10 0.81 27.21
C ALA A 463 -17.79 1.58 27.34
N LEU A 464 -16.81 0.99 28.03
CA LEU A 464 -15.48 1.54 28.26
C LEU A 464 -14.41 0.90 27.38
N GLY A 465 -14.80 0.08 26.39
CA GLY A 465 -13.90 -0.51 25.41
C GLY A 465 -13.02 -1.64 25.95
N THR A 466 -13.56 -2.52 26.80
CA THR A 466 -12.82 -3.67 27.37
C THR A 466 -12.62 -4.84 26.41
N SER A 467 -13.38 -4.91 25.31
CA SER A 467 -13.16 -5.89 24.23
C SER A 467 -12.10 -5.36 23.26
N PRO A 468 -10.99 -6.10 23.03
CA PRO A 468 -9.95 -5.69 22.08
C PRO A 468 -10.46 -5.64 20.64
N VAL A 469 -9.97 -4.66 19.87
CA VAL A 469 -10.31 -4.46 18.45
C VAL A 469 -9.06 -4.07 17.66
N LYS A 470 -9.12 -4.23 16.34
CA LYS A 470 -8.07 -3.75 15.43
C LYS A 470 -8.09 -2.24 15.29
N VAL A 471 -6.90 -1.63 15.15
CA VAL A 471 -6.76 -0.17 14.93
C VAL A 471 -7.45 0.25 13.64
N ILE A 472 -7.21 -0.48 12.55
CA ILE A 472 -7.78 -0.18 11.23
C ILE A 472 -9.32 -0.22 11.24
N ASP A 473 -9.95 -1.15 11.97
CA ASP A 473 -11.41 -1.25 12.12
C ASP A 473 -11.97 -0.01 12.83
N MET A 474 -11.30 0.47 13.88
CA MET A 474 -11.72 1.67 14.60
C MET A 474 -11.63 2.92 13.73
N VAL A 475 -10.56 3.06 12.94
CA VAL A 475 -10.42 4.17 11.98
C VAL A 475 -11.48 4.09 10.89
N ASN A 476 -11.80 2.89 10.41
CA ASN A 476 -12.89 2.66 9.46
C ASN A 476 -14.25 3.11 10.02
N ALA A 477 -14.58 2.67 11.23
CA ALA A 477 -15.82 3.04 11.91
C ALA A 477 -15.97 4.55 12.10
N TYR A 478 -14.89 5.25 12.45
CA TYR A 478 -14.88 6.72 12.53
C TYR A 478 -15.00 7.37 11.14
N GLY A 479 -14.45 6.74 10.10
CA GLY A 479 -14.61 7.18 8.72
C GLY A 479 -16.06 7.11 8.22
N ILE A 480 -16.79 6.06 8.60
CA ILE A 480 -18.23 5.94 8.33
C ILE A 480 -19.03 7.05 9.04
N LEU A 481 -18.68 7.42 10.27
CA LEU A 481 -19.28 8.59 10.91
C LEU A 481 -18.94 9.88 10.16
N ALA A 482 -17.67 10.06 9.79
CA ALA A 482 -17.16 11.26 9.11
C ALA A 482 -17.80 11.51 7.74
N ASN A 483 -18.17 10.44 7.00
CA ASN A 483 -18.79 10.55 5.68
C ASN A 483 -20.33 10.62 5.72
N GLY A 484 -20.92 10.70 6.92
CA GLY A 484 -22.36 10.78 7.11
C GLY A 484 -23.08 9.43 7.02
N GLY A 485 -22.36 8.31 7.19
CA GLY A 485 -22.94 6.99 7.41
C GLY A 485 -22.94 6.04 6.24
N LYS A 486 -22.09 6.29 5.23
CA LYS A 486 -21.91 5.44 4.06
C LYS A 486 -20.85 4.38 4.30
N GLU A 487 -21.11 3.17 3.82
CA GLU A 487 -20.17 2.07 3.92
C GLU A 487 -18.86 2.41 3.22
N ILE A 488 -17.77 2.21 3.95
CA ILE A 488 -16.42 2.22 3.43
C ILE A 488 -15.67 1.05 4.04
N ARG A 489 -14.62 0.62 3.35
CA ARG A 489 -13.65 -0.35 3.84
C ARG A 489 -12.25 0.19 3.57
N PRO A 490 -11.27 -0.11 4.43
CA PRO A 490 -9.88 0.21 4.16
C PRO A 490 -9.47 -0.36 2.79
N THR A 491 -9.03 0.51 1.90
CA THR A 491 -8.60 0.17 0.53
C THR A 491 -7.18 0.67 0.35
N PHE A 492 -6.24 -0.22 0.05
CA PHE A 492 -4.84 0.06 -0.26
C PHE A 492 -4.58 0.06 -1.77
N ILE A 493 -5.39 -0.68 -2.55
CA ILE A 493 -5.25 -0.79 -4.00
C ILE A 493 -6.36 -0.02 -4.71
N LYS A 494 -5.98 0.95 -5.54
CA LYS A 494 -6.92 1.72 -6.36
C LYS A 494 -7.21 1.04 -7.70
N ARG A 495 -6.18 0.53 -8.37
CA ARG A 495 -6.28 -0.03 -9.73
C ARG A 495 -5.13 -0.99 -9.98
N ILE A 496 -5.37 -2.07 -10.72
CA ILE A 496 -4.34 -2.99 -11.21
C ILE A 496 -4.45 -3.05 -12.73
N GLU A 497 -3.32 -2.93 -13.43
CA GLU A 497 -3.22 -3.12 -14.87
C GLU A 497 -2.19 -4.20 -15.21
N THR A 498 -2.38 -4.88 -16.34
CA THR A 498 -1.34 -5.71 -16.98
C THR A 498 -0.26 -4.83 -17.60
N HIS A 499 0.86 -5.44 -18.04
CA HIS A 499 1.91 -4.68 -18.73
C HIS A 499 1.43 -3.99 -20.02
N ASP A 500 0.41 -4.56 -20.68
CA ASP A 500 -0.21 -4.04 -21.91
C ASP A 500 -1.26 -2.93 -21.64
N GLY A 501 -1.53 -2.64 -20.36
CA GLY A 501 -2.46 -1.58 -19.96
C GLY A 501 -3.92 -2.03 -19.81
N GLU A 502 -4.20 -3.33 -19.87
CA GLU A 502 -5.54 -3.84 -19.58
C GLU A 502 -5.83 -3.76 -18.07
N VAL A 503 -7.00 -3.23 -17.69
CA VAL A 503 -7.40 -3.09 -16.29
C VAL A 503 -7.87 -4.43 -15.74
N VAL A 504 -7.10 -4.99 -14.81
CA VAL A 504 -7.42 -6.24 -14.09
C VAL A 504 -8.39 -5.96 -12.95
N TYR A 505 -8.19 -4.84 -12.26
CA TYR A 505 -9.01 -4.45 -11.11
C TYR A 505 -9.12 -2.94 -11.00
N GLN A 506 -10.28 -2.46 -10.55
CA GLN A 506 -10.54 -1.07 -10.22
C GLN A 506 -11.39 -1.02 -8.95
N ALA A 507 -10.93 -0.32 -7.92
CA ALA A 507 -11.67 -0.16 -6.68
C ALA A 507 -13.03 0.53 -6.94
N PRO A 508 -14.12 0.04 -6.31
CA PRO A 508 -15.47 0.57 -6.52
C PRO A 508 -15.62 2.00 -5.99
N SER A 509 -16.46 2.80 -6.65
CA SER A 509 -16.71 4.19 -6.29
C SER A 509 -18.03 4.43 -5.56
N GLU A 510 -18.97 3.49 -5.64
CA GLU A 510 -20.31 3.63 -5.05
C GLU A 510 -20.36 3.11 -3.63
N GLN A 511 -21.17 3.76 -2.79
CA GLN A 511 -21.27 3.45 -1.37
C GLN A 511 -22.72 3.40 -0.92
N LYS A 512 -23.07 2.32 -0.23
CA LYS A 512 -24.37 2.13 0.39
C LYS A 512 -24.47 2.94 1.68
N GLN A 513 -25.64 3.52 1.97
CA GLN A 513 -25.92 4.08 3.29
C GLN A 513 -26.15 2.95 4.29
N VAL A 514 -25.35 2.87 5.36
CA VAL A 514 -25.44 1.80 6.38
C VAL A 514 -25.95 2.28 7.74
N ILE A 515 -25.80 3.56 8.05
CA ILE A 515 -26.36 4.19 9.26
C ILE A 515 -27.12 5.47 8.91
N ASP A 516 -28.01 5.97 9.77
CA ASP A 516 -28.78 7.18 9.45
C ASP A 516 -27.88 8.43 9.52
N LYS A 517 -27.86 9.21 8.42
CA LYS A 517 -27.06 10.43 8.30
C LYS A 517 -27.32 11.46 9.41
N ARG A 518 -28.54 11.50 9.96
CA ARG A 518 -28.94 12.42 11.05
C ARG A 518 -28.23 12.05 12.33
N TYR A 519 -28.30 10.77 12.73
CA TYR A 519 -27.61 10.28 13.92
C TYR A 519 -26.08 10.30 13.75
N ALA A 520 -25.56 9.98 12.55
CA ALA A 520 -24.13 10.11 12.25
C ALA A 520 -23.64 11.56 12.45
N PHE A 521 -24.41 12.55 12.00
CA PHE A 521 -24.11 13.96 12.25
C PHE A 521 -24.21 14.33 13.74
N LEU A 522 -25.24 13.88 14.45
CA LEU A 522 -25.38 14.17 15.89
C LEU A 522 -24.20 13.59 16.69
N THR A 523 -23.79 12.35 16.40
CA THR A 523 -22.59 11.74 16.99
C THR A 523 -21.32 12.51 16.62
N THR A 524 -21.19 12.94 15.35
CA THR A 524 -20.08 13.80 14.91
C THR A 524 -20.04 15.11 15.69
N HIS A 525 -21.20 15.76 15.87
CA HIS A 525 -21.34 17.02 16.59
C HIS A 525 -20.97 16.86 18.07
N LEU A 526 -21.47 15.83 18.74
CA LEU A 526 -21.07 15.43 20.09
C LEU A 526 -19.54 15.28 20.21
N MET A 527 -18.91 14.62 19.24
CA MET A 527 -17.45 14.43 19.20
C MET A 527 -16.64 15.71 18.97
N THR A 528 -17.23 16.77 18.40
CA THR A 528 -16.57 18.10 18.40
C THR A 528 -16.42 18.67 19.81
N GLY A 529 -17.23 18.17 20.76
CA GLY A 529 -17.28 18.63 22.14
C GLY A 529 -15.96 18.46 22.89
N MET A 530 -15.14 17.45 22.55
CA MET A 530 -13.83 17.27 23.21
C MET A 530 -12.87 18.46 23.02
N PHE A 531 -13.11 19.30 22.00
CA PHE A 531 -12.32 20.49 21.71
C PHE A 531 -13.01 21.79 22.19
N ASN A 532 -14.25 21.71 22.64
CA ASN A 532 -15.07 22.87 22.97
C ASN A 532 -15.07 23.16 24.47
N GLN A 533 -14.28 24.13 24.91
CA GLN A 533 -14.17 24.50 26.33
C GLN A 533 -15.48 25.00 26.96
N LYS A 534 -16.51 25.34 26.16
CA LYS A 534 -17.86 25.62 26.69
C LYS A 534 -18.52 24.40 27.35
N LEU A 535 -18.02 23.19 27.06
CA LEU A 535 -18.48 21.95 27.68
C LEU A 535 -17.60 21.53 28.88
N ASN A 536 -16.70 22.39 29.34
CA ASN A 536 -16.09 22.20 30.66
C ASN A 536 -17.20 22.08 31.73
N GLY A 537 -16.97 21.22 32.71
CA GLY A 537 -17.88 20.98 33.82
C GLY A 537 -17.08 20.80 35.09
N TYR A 538 -17.34 19.71 35.82
CA TYR A 538 -16.53 19.30 36.96
C TYR A 538 -15.07 19.06 36.55
N THR A 539 -14.81 18.56 35.33
CA THR A 539 -13.47 18.47 34.74
C THR A 539 -13.37 19.20 33.39
N THR A 540 -12.19 19.17 32.78
CA THR A 540 -11.92 19.83 31.49
C THR A 540 -12.12 18.89 30.31
N VAL A 541 -12.47 19.45 29.16
CA VAL A 541 -12.63 18.67 27.92
C VAL A 541 -11.33 17.95 27.53
N THR A 542 -11.46 16.70 27.08
CA THR A 542 -10.31 15.79 26.89
C THR A 542 -9.31 16.21 25.80
N GLY A 543 -9.70 17.11 24.90
CA GLY A 543 -8.84 17.70 23.86
C GLY A 543 -8.05 18.93 24.31
N LYS A 544 -8.26 19.46 25.53
CA LYS A 544 -7.54 20.63 26.05
C LYS A 544 -6.01 20.55 25.92
N PRO A 545 -5.34 19.41 26.17
CA PRO A 545 -3.86 19.33 26.04
C PRO A 545 -3.33 19.58 24.62
N ILE A 546 -4.15 19.36 23.59
CA ILE A 546 -3.77 19.53 22.18
C ILE A 546 -4.44 20.74 21.52
N SER A 547 -5.19 21.55 22.28
CA SER A 547 -5.96 22.66 21.72
C SER A 547 -5.10 23.73 21.03
N LYS A 548 -3.82 23.84 21.40
CA LYS A 548 -2.86 24.77 20.80
C LYS A 548 -2.35 24.32 19.42
N TYR A 549 -2.48 23.03 19.11
CA TYR A 549 -2.03 22.46 17.84
C TYR A 549 -3.14 22.52 16.79
N VAL A 550 -4.40 22.28 17.19
CA VAL A 550 -5.52 22.19 16.24
C VAL A 550 -6.05 23.57 15.83
N SER A 551 -6.18 23.80 14.51
CA SER A 551 -6.63 25.10 13.96
C SER A 551 -7.91 25.00 13.13
N ARG A 552 -8.48 23.79 13.03
CA ARG A 552 -9.61 23.45 12.14
C ARG A 552 -10.72 22.77 12.94
N PRO A 553 -11.97 22.77 12.44
CA PRO A 553 -13.03 21.96 13.05
C PRO A 553 -12.70 20.47 12.93
N TYR A 554 -12.58 19.80 14.08
CA TYR A 554 -12.42 18.35 14.16
C TYR A 554 -13.49 17.76 15.06
N ALA A 555 -13.82 16.51 14.79
CA ALA A 555 -14.53 15.61 15.69
C ALA A 555 -13.56 14.51 16.07
N GLY A 556 -13.54 14.10 17.34
CA GLY A 556 -12.64 13.04 17.77
C GLY A 556 -12.99 12.47 19.11
N LYS A 557 -12.19 11.49 19.53
CA LYS A 557 -12.23 10.92 20.86
C LYS A 557 -10.87 10.35 21.22
N SER A 558 -10.44 10.59 22.46
CA SER A 558 -9.31 9.88 23.06
C SER A 558 -9.76 8.68 23.87
N GLY A 559 -8.89 7.69 23.98
CA GLY A 559 -9.05 6.52 24.85
C GLY A 559 -7.77 6.28 25.63
N THR A 560 -7.90 5.83 26.87
CA THR A 560 -6.77 5.46 27.70
C THR A 560 -7.20 4.29 28.58
N THR A 561 -6.41 3.24 28.60
CA THR A 561 -6.50 2.11 29.54
C THR A 561 -5.22 2.08 30.38
N SER A 562 -5.02 1.04 31.19
CA SER A 562 -3.73 0.83 31.85
C SER A 562 -2.61 0.48 30.87
N THR A 563 -2.93 -0.05 29.68
CA THR A 563 -1.97 -0.61 28.71
C THR A 563 -1.93 0.11 27.37
N ASP A 564 -2.95 0.92 27.06
CA ASP A 564 -3.17 1.49 25.73
C ASP A 564 -3.53 2.98 25.79
N SER A 565 -2.95 3.77 24.88
CA SER A 565 -3.34 5.16 24.62
C SER A 565 -3.79 5.32 23.17
N TRP A 566 -4.95 5.96 23.00
CA TRP A 566 -5.60 6.15 21.71
C TRP A 566 -5.99 7.61 21.46
N MET A 567 -5.87 8.02 20.21
CA MET A 567 -6.55 9.18 19.67
C MET A 567 -7.08 8.87 18.28
N ILE A 568 -8.39 9.02 18.08
CA ILE A 568 -9.01 8.87 16.76
C ILE A 568 -9.87 10.10 16.51
N GLY A 569 -9.76 10.67 15.31
CA GLY A 569 -10.54 11.84 14.96
C GLY A 569 -10.46 12.15 13.48
N TYR A 570 -11.33 13.07 13.06
CA TYR A 570 -11.51 13.38 11.65
C TYR A 570 -11.93 14.83 11.43
N SER A 571 -11.64 15.27 10.21
CA SER A 571 -12.34 16.35 9.52
C SER A 571 -13.16 15.74 8.38
N PRO A 572 -14.04 16.50 7.69
CA PRO A 572 -14.76 15.97 6.52
C PRO A 572 -13.86 15.41 5.40
N GLN A 573 -12.57 15.76 5.39
CA GLN A 573 -11.62 15.42 4.33
C GLN A 573 -10.72 14.23 4.66
N LEU A 574 -10.52 13.91 5.95
CA LEU A 574 -9.56 12.92 6.40
C LEU A 574 -9.93 12.42 7.80
N VAL A 575 -9.87 11.11 8.00
CA VAL A 575 -9.94 10.44 9.30
C VAL A 575 -8.58 9.82 9.60
N SER A 576 -8.14 9.90 10.86
CA SER A 576 -6.95 9.19 11.31
C SER A 576 -7.07 8.69 12.72
N GLY A 577 -6.32 7.64 13.03
CA GLY A 577 -6.22 7.04 14.34
C GLY A 577 -4.79 6.72 14.72
N VAL A 578 -4.51 6.88 16.00
CA VAL A 578 -3.22 6.58 16.62
C VAL A 578 -3.47 5.68 17.83
N TRP A 579 -2.71 4.60 17.90
CA TRP A 579 -2.56 3.76 19.08
C TRP A 579 -1.10 3.80 19.54
N VAL A 580 -0.88 3.84 20.86
CA VAL A 580 0.43 3.71 21.51
C VAL A 580 0.29 2.74 22.67
N GLY A 581 1.24 1.81 22.81
CA GLY A 581 1.26 0.85 23.92
C GLY A 581 2.41 -0.16 23.81
N TYR A 582 2.51 -1.06 24.78
CA TYR A 582 3.51 -2.13 24.80
C TYR A 582 2.92 -3.43 24.22
N ASP A 583 3.76 -4.25 23.56
CA ASP A 583 3.24 -5.45 22.92
C ASP A 583 2.72 -6.49 23.89
N GLN A 584 3.47 -6.73 24.96
CA GLN A 584 3.18 -7.74 25.99
C GLN A 584 2.21 -7.25 27.07
N GLY A 585 1.38 -6.23 26.77
CA GLY A 585 0.34 -5.75 27.69
C GLY A 585 0.88 -5.15 29.00
N ARG A 586 2.13 -4.67 28.99
CA ARG A 586 2.73 -3.92 30.10
C ARG A 586 1.96 -2.63 30.33
N THR A 587 1.82 -2.25 31.60
CA THR A 587 1.21 -0.97 31.99
C THR A 587 2.01 0.22 31.46
N MET A 588 1.28 1.22 30.95
CA MET A 588 1.84 2.52 30.61
C MET A 588 1.84 3.37 31.88
N ASP A 589 2.93 3.34 32.64
CA ASP A 589 3.01 4.10 33.89
C ASP A 589 3.52 5.53 33.67
N ASP A 590 4.30 5.76 32.61
CA ASP A 590 4.77 7.08 32.22
C ASP A 590 3.62 7.95 31.68
N VAL A 591 3.46 9.13 32.29
CA VAL A 591 2.44 10.13 31.91
C VAL A 591 2.71 10.69 30.51
N ALA A 592 3.98 10.83 30.11
CA ALA A 592 4.35 11.31 28.79
C ALA A 592 3.87 10.36 27.69
N GLU A 593 4.03 9.04 27.90
CA GLU A 593 3.62 8.00 26.96
C GLU A 593 2.11 8.03 26.68
N LYS A 594 1.30 8.30 27.70
CA LYS A 594 -0.16 8.47 27.55
C LYS A 594 -0.53 9.66 26.67
N GLY A 595 0.33 10.68 26.58
CA GLY A 595 0.12 11.89 25.77
C GLY A 595 0.48 11.75 24.29
N TYR A 596 1.31 10.77 23.92
CA TYR A 596 1.87 10.65 22.57
C TYR A 596 0.79 10.51 21.48
N ALA A 597 -0.20 9.65 21.67
CA ALA A 597 -1.25 9.41 20.68
C ALA A 597 -2.00 10.71 20.29
N LYS A 598 -2.39 11.51 21.29
CA LYS A 598 -3.07 12.81 21.06
C LYS A 598 -2.20 13.80 20.32
N LYS A 599 -0.94 13.96 20.75
CA LYS A 599 0.00 14.93 20.18
C LYS A 599 0.34 14.57 18.72
N MET A 600 0.63 13.29 18.46
CA MET A 600 0.93 12.77 17.13
C MET A 600 -0.25 12.97 16.17
N TRP A 601 -1.46 12.61 16.61
CA TRP A 601 -2.69 12.83 15.83
C TRP A 601 -2.87 14.32 15.45
N ALA A 602 -2.75 15.23 16.43
CA ALA A 602 -2.98 16.65 16.20
C ALA A 602 -1.96 17.25 15.22
N LEU A 603 -0.67 16.95 15.40
CA LEU A 603 0.40 17.44 14.53
C LEU A 603 0.27 16.89 13.10
N PHE A 604 -0.03 15.60 12.97
CA PHE A 604 -0.26 14.98 11.66
C PHE A 604 -1.46 15.63 10.94
N MET A 605 -2.62 15.74 11.61
CA MET A 605 -3.85 16.24 10.99
C MET A 605 -3.70 17.67 10.47
N GLU A 606 -2.98 18.52 11.20
CA GLU A 606 -2.70 19.89 10.78
C GLU A 606 -1.77 19.97 9.57
N GLU A 607 -0.67 19.21 9.56
CA GLU A 607 0.28 19.25 8.44
C GLU A 607 -0.29 18.56 7.19
N ALA A 608 -0.98 17.43 7.34
CA ALA A 608 -1.61 16.71 6.24
C ALA A 608 -2.71 17.53 5.54
N LEU A 609 -3.41 18.40 6.28
CA LEU A 609 -4.48 19.25 5.76
C LEU A 609 -4.05 20.71 5.55
N LYS A 610 -2.76 21.02 5.68
CA LYS A 610 -2.20 22.34 5.45
C LYS A 610 -2.45 22.79 4.01
N GLY A 611 -2.87 24.04 3.84
CA GLY A 611 -3.25 24.59 2.54
C GLY A 611 -4.60 24.08 1.98
N LYS A 612 -5.24 23.07 2.60
CA LYS A 612 -6.60 22.64 2.20
C LYS A 612 -7.65 23.55 2.85
N LYS A 613 -8.79 23.75 2.16
CA LYS A 613 -9.94 24.50 2.69
C LYS A 613 -10.43 23.89 4.01
N LYS A 614 -10.66 24.74 5.04
CA LYS A 614 -11.23 24.32 6.33
C LYS A 614 -12.72 24.01 6.17
N GLU A 615 -13.04 22.75 5.88
CA GLU A 615 -14.42 22.29 5.75
C GLU A 615 -15.11 22.19 7.12
N LYS A 616 -16.44 22.42 7.14
CA LYS A 616 -17.28 22.28 8.33
C LYS A 616 -18.18 21.05 8.18
N PHE A 617 -18.52 20.41 9.29
CA PHE A 617 -19.56 19.38 9.31
C PHE A 617 -20.92 20.01 8.96
N LYS A 618 -21.60 19.47 7.94
CA LYS A 618 -22.89 19.98 7.47
C LYS A 618 -24.02 19.15 8.05
N ALA A 619 -24.95 19.80 8.74
CA ALA A 619 -26.15 19.14 9.25
C ALA A 619 -27.05 18.71 8.08
N PRO A 620 -27.50 17.45 8.01
CA PRO A 620 -28.53 17.03 7.07
C PRO A 620 -29.91 17.62 7.43
N SER A 621 -30.85 17.54 6.48
CA SER A 621 -32.26 17.86 6.73
C SER A 621 -32.88 17.00 7.82
N GLY A 622 -33.91 17.53 8.50
CA GLY A 622 -34.59 16.86 9.62
C GLY A 622 -33.89 17.06 10.98
N LEU A 623 -32.88 17.93 11.04
CA LEU A 623 -32.25 18.38 12.27
C LEU A 623 -32.51 19.87 12.49
N MET A 624 -32.55 20.26 13.76
CA MET A 624 -32.59 21.66 14.17
C MET A 624 -31.59 21.92 15.29
N SER A 625 -31.12 23.16 15.40
CA SER A 625 -30.17 23.56 16.44
C SER A 625 -30.76 24.60 17.38
N VAL A 626 -30.52 24.45 18.68
CA VAL A 626 -30.87 25.44 19.70
C VAL A 626 -29.69 25.68 20.63
N ASN A 627 -29.61 26.87 21.21
CA ASN A 627 -28.64 27.14 22.26
C ASN A 627 -29.17 26.61 23.59
N ILE A 628 -28.38 25.78 24.26
CA ILE A 628 -28.68 25.22 25.58
C ILE A 628 -27.66 25.68 26.61
N ASN A 629 -28.08 25.68 27.87
CA ASN A 629 -27.15 25.67 28.99
C ASN A 629 -26.54 24.24 29.06
N PRO A 630 -25.21 24.08 28.90
CA PRO A 630 -24.60 22.76 28.82
C PRO A 630 -24.65 21.98 30.14
N GLN A 631 -24.79 22.64 31.29
CA GLN A 631 -24.86 22.01 32.62
C GLN A 631 -26.20 21.31 32.87
N ASN A 632 -27.32 21.90 32.44
CA ASN A 632 -28.66 21.37 32.74
C ASN A 632 -29.47 20.94 31.50
N GLY A 633 -28.96 21.17 30.29
CA GLY A 633 -29.59 20.76 29.03
C GLY A 633 -30.82 21.57 28.60
N LYS A 634 -31.23 22.59 29.36
CA LYS A 634 -32.39 23.46 29.06
C LYS A 634 -32.02 24.55 28.04
N LEU A 635 -33.02 25.15 27.39
CA LEU A 635 -32.79 26.27 26.47
C LEU A 635 -32.05 27.40 27.19
N ALA A 636 -30.97 27.89 26.61
CA ALA A 636 -30.18 28.96 27.18
C ALA A 636 -31.00 30.26 27.21
N SER A 637 -31.11 30.88 28.38
CA SER A 637 -31.61 32.25 28.51
C SER A 637 -30.48 33.25 28.26
N LYS A 638 -30.82 34.54 28.06
CA LYS A 638 -29.81 35.61 27.92
C LYS A 638 -28.88 35.71 29.14
N SER A 639 -29.33 35.26 30.30
CA SER A 639 -28.59 35.28 31.56
C SER A 639 -27.65 34.09 31.72
N CYS A 640 -27.69 33.08 30.84
CA CYS A 640 -26.79 31.93 30.92
C CYS A 640 -25.34 32.37 30.63
N PRO A 641 -24.38 32.06 31.54
CA PRO A 641 -22.98 32.45 31.37
C PRO A 641 -22.31 31.71 30.21
N VAL A 642 -22.79 30.51 29.89
CA VAL A 642 -22.31 29.68 28.79
C VAL A 642 -23.49 29.22 27.95
N GLN A 643 -23.36 29.35 26.64
CA GLN A 643 -24.34 28.86 25.67
C GLN A 643 -23.66 27.89 24.70
N TYR A 644 -24.15 26.66 24.65
CA TYR A 644 -23.72 25.62 23.75
C TYR A 644 -24.78 25.40 22.66
N LYS A 645 -24.38 25.44 21.39
CA LYS A 645 -25.28 25.18 20.27
C LYS A 645 -25.40 23.66 20.10
N ALA A 646 -26.51 23.09 20.54
CA ALA A 646 -26.81 21.66 20.43
C ALA A 646 -27.72 21.38 19.23
N TYR A 647 -27.64 20.17 18.67
CA TYR A 647 -28.51 19.71 17.58
C TYR A 647 -29.46 18.60 18.03
N TYR A 648 -30.63 18.57 17.40
CA TYR A 648 -31.73 17.67 17.72
C TYR A 648 -32.41 17.20 16.44
N LEU A 649 -33.00 16.01 16.50
CA LEU A 649 -34.08 15.70 15.56
C LEU A 649 -35.19 16.72 15.73
N THR A 650 -35.79 17.15 14.63
CA THR A 650 -36.90 18.10 14.68
C THR A 650 -38.01 17.55 15.59
N GLY A 651 -38.37 18.29 16.64
CA GLY A 651 -39.38 17.92 17.62
C GLY A 651 -38.84 17.37 18.94
N THR A 652 -37.55 17.04 19.04
CA THR A 652 -36.94 16.49 20.27
C THR A 652 -36.11 17.51 21.05
N GLN A 653 -36.08 18.77 20.62
CA GLN A 653 -35.40 19.86 21.32
C GLN A 653 -36.07 20.19 22.66
N PRO A 654 -35.31 20.65 23.67
CA PRO A 654 -35.87 21.09 24.94
C PRO A 654 -36.85 22.25 24.75
N LYS A 655 -37.93 22.27 25.54
CA LYS A 655 -38.98 23.30 25.50
C LYS A 655 -38.88 24.33 26.64
N THR A 656 -38.14 24.00 27.70
CA THR A 656 -38.04 24.83 28.90
C THR A 656 -36.74 25.64 28.90
N TYR A 657 -36.81 26.90 29.33
CA TYR A 657 -35.64 27.76 29.51
C TYR A 657 -34.92 27.51 30.84
N CYS A 658 -33.61 27.74 30.85
CA CYS A 658 -32.76 27.73 32.02
C CYS A 658 -33.06 28.95 32.92
N THR A 659 -33.48 28.69 34.16
CA THR A 659 -33.80 29.69 35.17
C THR A 659 -32.69 29.94 36.20
N ASP A 660 -31.70 29.04 36.27
CA ASP A 660 -30.64 29.01 37.31
C ASP A 660 -29.79 30.28 37.41
N HIS A 661 -29.83 31.15 36.39
CA HIS A 661 -29.02 32.37 36.30
C HIS A 661 -29.85 33.67 36.21
N ILE A 662 -31.17 33.59 36.33
CA ILE A 662 -32.06 34.75 36.19
C ILE A 662 -31.92 35.71 37.38
N ASP A 663 -31.87 35.19 38.61
CA ASP A 663 -31.75 36.00 39.83
C ASP A 663 -30.38 36.66 39.99
N HIS A 664 -29.32 36.01 39.48
CA HIS A 664 -27.99 36.61 39.44
C HIS A 664 -27.93 37.80 38.48
N ALA A 665 -28.56 37.71 37.31
CA ALA A 665 -28.63 38.84 36.38
C ALA A 665 -29.44 40.02 36.94
N ALA A 666 -30.52 39.75 37.68
CA ALA A 666 -31.31 40.77 38.36
C ALA A 666 -30.51 41.46 39.49
N LYS A 667 -29.76 40.70 40.30
CA LYS A 667 -28.89 41.26 41.35
C LYS A 667 -27.71 42.07 40.80
N THR A 668 -27.11 41.64 39.68
CA THR A 668 -26.01 42.38 39.02
C THR A 668 -26.50 43.68 38.40
N LYS A 669 -27.67 43.66 37.74
CA LYS A 669 -28.31 44.88 37.23
C LYS A 669 -28.70 45.84 38.36
N LYS A 670 -29.23 45.34 39.49
CA LYS A 670 -29.56 46.18 40.64
C LYS A 670 -28.32 46.84 41.25
N LYS A 671 -27.19 46.11 41.36
CA LYS A 671 -25.90 46.67 41.79
C LYS A 671 -25.32 47.70 40.81
N GLN A 672 -25.45 47.48 39.50
CA GLN A 672 -25.04 48.48 38.50
C GLN A 672 -25.92 49.73 38.56
N HIS A 673 -27.23 49.59 38.72
CA HIS A 673 -28.17 50.71 38.83
C HIS A 673 -27.98 51.48 40.16
N GLU A 674 -27.67 50.80 41.27
CA GLU A 674 -27.29 51.43 42.54
C GLU A 674 -25.93 52.14 42.47
N ALA A 675 -24.98 51.60 41.70
CA ALA A 675 -23.68 52.25 41.46
C ALA A 675 -23.80 53.48 40.53
N GLU A 676 -24.68 53.45 39.53
CA GLU A 676 -25.01 54.62 38.70
C GLU A 676 -25.80 55.68 39.48
N ASN A 677 -26.76 55.29 40.33
CA ASN A 677 -27.45 56.24 41.21
C ASN A 677 -26.50 56.86 42.26
N LYS A 678 -25.54 56.10 42.80
CA LYS A 678 -24.47 56.68 43.65
C LYS A 678 -23.55 57.63 42.87
N LYS A 679 -23.35 57.40 41.57
CA LYS A 679 -22.65 58.33 40.67
C LYS A 679 -23.47 59.57 40.28
N PHE A 680 -24.78 59.59 40.50
CA PHE A 680 -25.59 60.81 40.32
C PHE A 680 -25.71 61.65 41.61
N HIS A 681 -25.47 61.05 42.78
CA HIS A 681 -25.51 61.75 44.08
C HIS A 681 -24.23 62.50 44.48
N TRP A 682 -23.14 62.45 43.68
CA TRP A 682 -21.90 63.22 43.93
C TRP A 682 -21.72 64.45 43.04
N LEU A 683 -22.72 64.80 42.22
CA LEU A 683 -22.73 66.07 41.49
C LEU A 683 -23.19 67.20 42.44
N PRO A 684 -22.37 68.24 42.69
CA PRO A 684 -22.80 69.39 43.48
C PRO A 684 -23.94 70.12 42.75
N LYS A 685 -25.03 70.43 43.47
CA LYS A 685 -26.03 71.40 43.01
C LYS A 685 -25.35 72.76 42.86
N TRP A 686 -24.96 73.11 41.64
CA TRP A 686 -24.68 74.48 41.23
C TRP A 686 -25.75 74.84 40.21
N PHE A 687 -26.74 75.62 40.64
CA PHE A 687 -27.61 76.55 39.89
C PHE A 687 -28.79 76.87 40.82
N ASP A 688 -28.56 77.83 41.74
CA ASP A 688 -29.45 78.98 41.93
C ASP A 688 -28.70 80.20 41.36
#